data_AF-A0A4T0E2F2-F1
#
_entry.id   AF-A0A4T0E2F2-F1
#
_cell.length_a   1.000
_cell.length_b   1.000
_cell.length_c   1.000
_cell.angle_alpha   90.00
_cell.angle_beta   90.00
_cell.angle_gamma   90.00
#
_symmetry.space_group_name_H-M   'P 1'
#
loop_
_entity.id
_entity.type
_entity.pdbx_description
1 polymer ?
#
loop_
_entity_poly.entity_id
_entity_poly.type
_entity_poly.pdbx_seq_one_letter_code
_entity_poly.pdbx_strand_id
1 'polypeptide(L)'
;MGGGSHPSMASASTYPRLAAKPVGKQIHKIYMDRLRQFTDNGQYRNQGLLPKIEPERASGQPHIKLEVYSPPDLSRPTFKDATSHDFRPTKVGESFGPSWSTHWFRVHLTVPSSLADKDHLELHWDANNEGLIWNEKGEPLQGLTGGGERVEWILPKSFRDGKEHVFYIEMACNGMFGNAPGGDSIQPPRPDRYFQLQQADIVSINLEARALYIDFWIIGDAAREFPEDSWEAHEALQICNSIMDTFIAAGGSTDCITECRKIAKNYLGDVDSAKVYDSDEPALITAIGNCHIDTCWLWPWAETKRKVARSWSNQCNLLERYPEHRFVASQAQQFKWLEQLYPSVFDRVKSKVKEGTFQPIGGSWVEHDTNMPSGESLVRQFVYGQRYFESRFGQRCNTFWLPDTFGYSTQLPQICRLAGMTRFFTQKLSWNNINNFPHTTFNWVALDGSQVVCHMTPAETYTAEAHFGDVRRSITQHKSMDQDPTSLLAFGKGDGGGGPTWQHLEKLRRCRGISDKVGLLPRVKMGDSVDDFFARLEKRVEEGLELVTWYGELYFELHRGTYTTQANNKWNNRKSEIMLHDIEYLATLASIQDVDSLGNISDMFHEAWSQVLEVGIGVTLLAQQIGWFCLVPLLLISGCSNMTRYVAKNLRPKQHAWNKATQDRINKVVSILSSIKIVKMLGLTEFVKSQISDSRHVEIEASKDMRWVSVLANASANALGLFTPPITVILFAAFGKSRLDAETAYTTLAILVMVTHPANMVMTIVPRAIASLASFQRIQDFISKLHYQDSRLRLRQTKGAIVDDVSRTSQPAIELDNVEFKLADATNAVLEHISLRIDRGSIVICTGPTGVGKSVLALAIAGEVTPSKGSISVISKSTALCVQSAWLSGQSVSEMIRGFSSSSVSHDEGWYRQVLEACCIDREILLDSSTSSGSGHARLSGGQKQRIWAQQTLGLCKTVSDKGAKMVWLS
;
A
#
# COMPACT_ATOMS: atom_id res chain seq x y z
N MET A 1 -71.17 23.10 72.45
CA MET A 1 -69.72 23.34 72.38
C MET A 1 -69.16 22.21 71.53
N GLY A 2 -68.99 22.40 70.22
CA GLY A 2 -67.82 23.01 69.56
C GLY A 2 -67.24 21.91 68.66
N GLY A 3 -66.76 22.10 67.45
CA GLY A 3 -66.64 23.19 66.50
C GLY A 3 -66.40 22.50 65.14
N GLY A 4 -66.72 23.17 64.03
CA GLY A 4 -66.77 22.53 62.73
C GLY A 4 -65.42 22.11 62.13
N SER A 5 -65.51 21.24 61.13
CA SER A 5 -64.63 21.25 59.97
C SER A 5 -65.38 20.57 58.82
N HIS A 6 -65.74 21.32 57.77
CA HIS A 6 -66.03 20.73 56.47
C HIS A 6 -64.75 20.03 55.96
N PRO A 7 -64.79 18.75 55.54
CA PRO A 7 -63.87 18.27 54.54
C PRO A 7 -64.50 18.52 53.17
N SER A 8 -63.79 19.36 52.43
CA SER A 8 -63.91 19.66 51.00
C SER A 8 -64.54 18.55 50.15
N MET A 9 -65.38 18.97 49.18
CA MET A 9 -65.67 18.17 47.98
C MET A 9 -64.34 17.63 47.42
N ALA A 10 -64.13 16.32 47.56
CA ALA A 10 -63.09 15.64 46.82
C ALA A 10 -63.36 15.89 45.33
N SER A 11 -62.33 16.32 44.59
CA SER A 11 -62.40 16.50 43.14
C SER A 11 -63.06 15.29 42.50
N ALA A 12 -64.07 15.51 41.67
CA ALA A 12 -64.75 14.44 40.95
C ALA A 12 -63.70 13.56 40.25
N SER A 13 -63.60 12.29 40.68
CA SER A 13 -62.75 11.31 40.02
C SER A 13 -63.11 11.24 38.53
N THR A 14 -62.12 11.44 37.66
CA THR A 14 -62.23 11.30 36.21
C THR A 14 -62.43 9.85 35.75
N TYR A 15 -62.38 8.89 36.67
CA TYR A 15 -62.60 7.48 36.38
C TYR A 15 -64.12 7.19 36.18
N PRO A 16 -64.55 6.72 35.00
CA PRO A 16 -65.97 6.54 34.70
C PRO A 16 -66.59 5.44 35.56
N ARG A 17 -67.83 5.66 36.03
CA ARG A 17 -68.58 4.69 36.85
C ARG A 17 -69.06 3.46 36.06
N LEU A 18 -69.19 3.57 34.75
CA LEU A 18 -69.67 2.52 33.86
C LEU A 18 -68.68 2.36 32.70
N ALA A 19 -68.33 1.11 32.35
CA ALA A 19 -67.57 0.81 31.15
C ALA A 19 -68.52 0.81 29.93
N ALA A 20 -68.25 1.68 28.95
CA ALA A 20 -69.09 1.77 27.74
C ALA A 20 -68.99 0.54 26.84
N LYS A 21 -67.87 -0.20 26.90
CA LYS A 21 -67.62 -1.44 26.15
C LYS A 21 -66.47 -2.24 26.79
N PRO A 22 -66.39 -3.56 26.57
CA PRO A 22 -65.19 -4.33 26.91
C PRO A 22 -63.98 -3.88 26.06
N VAL A 23 -62.80 -3.84 26.65
CA VAL A 23 -61.52 -3.59 25.96
C VAL A 23 -60.67 -4.86 26.06
N GLY A 24 -60.37 -5.47 24.92
CA GLY A 24 -59.60 -6.72 24.86
C GLY A 24 -58.10 -6.50 25.03
N LYS A 25 -57.39 -7.52 25.53
CA LYS A 25 -55.92 -7.56 25.53
C LYS A 25 -55.43 -7.68 24.08
N GLN A 26 -54.48 -6.83 23.68
CA GLN A 26 -53.90 -6.90 22.36
C GLN A 26 -53.08 -8.19 22.19
N ILE A 27 -53.25 -8.86 21.04
CA ILE A 27 -52.47 -10.06 20.68
C ILE A 27 -51.17 -9.58 20.05
N HIS A 28 -50.05 -9.70 20.78
CA HIS A 28 -48.76 -9.11 20.44
C HIS A 28 -48.36 -9.33 18.97
N LYS A 29 -48.34 -10.60 18.51
CA LYS A 29 -47.98 -10.95 17.12
C LYS A 29 -48.81 -10.23 16.06
N ILE A 30 -50.13 -10.14 16.26
CA ILE A 30 -51.04 -9.50 15.27
C ILE A 30 -50.74 -8.00 15.17
N TYR A 31 -50.56 -7.34 16.31
CA TYR A 31 -50.27 -5.91 16.37
C TYR A 31 -48.84 -5.60 15.90
N MET A 32 -47.90 -6.53 16.07
CA MET A 32 -46.54 -6.43 15.52
C MET A 32 -46.55 -6.54 14.00
N ASP A 33 -47.22 -7.57 13.46
CA ASP A 33 -47.33 -7.80 12.01
C ASP A 33 -48.05 -6.64 11.30
N ARG A 34 -48.99 -5.98 12.00
CA ARG A 34 -49.68 -4.78 11.53
C ARG A 34 -48.71 -3.64 11.20
N LEU A 35 -47.65 -3.43 12.00
CA LEU A 35 -46.74 -2.28 11.87
C LEU A 35 -46.12 -2.20 10.47
N ARG A 36 -45.79 -3.35 9.88
CA ARG A 36 -45.18 -3.45 8.55
C ARG A 36 -46.01 -2.72 7.49
N GLN A 37 -47.34 -2.74 7.58
CA GLN A 37 -48.23 -2.18 6.57
C GLN A 37 -48.11 -0.65 6.45
N PHE A 38 -47.58 0.03 7.47
CA PHE A 38 -47.47 1.49 7.49
C PHE A 38 -46.37 2.02 6.56
N THR A 39 -45.30 1.24 6.40
CA THR A 39 -44.07 1.64 5.69
C THR A 39 -43.70 0.70 4.54
N ASP A 40 -44.50 -0.32 4.27
CA ASP A 40 -44.27 -1.28 3.19
C ASP A 40 -44.68 -0.73 1.81
N ASN A 41 -43.95 -1.13 0.78
CA ASN A 41 -44.22 -0.75 -0.61
C ASN A 41 -45.21 -1.71 -1.30
N GLY A 42 -46.01 -2.43 -0.51
CA GLY A 42 -46.94 -3.46 -0.96
C GLY A 42 -48.36 -2.95 -1.27
N GLN A 43 -49.35 -3.82 -1.08
CA GLN A 43 -50.76 -3.56 -1.43
C GLN A 43 -51.37 -2.31 -0.76
N TYR A 44 -50.88 -1.92 0.41
CA TYR A 44 -51.39 -0.79 1.19
C TYR A 44 -50.55 0.48 1.05
N ARG A 45 -49.60 0.53 0.10
CA ARG A 45 -48.69 1.68 -0.09
C ARG A 45 -49.42 3.02 -0.08
N ASN A 46 -50.52 3.14 -0.82
CA ASN A 46 -51.27 4.40 -0.97
C ASN A 46 -52.00 4.84 0.31
N GLN A 47 -52.15 3.95 1.28
CA GLN A 47 -52.80 4.18 2.58
C GLN A 47 -51.76 4.39 3.70
N GLY A 48 -50.48 4.07 3.45
CA GLY A 48 -49.39 4.21 4.40
C GLY A 48 -48.66 5.56 4.31
N LEU A 49 -47.50 5.63 4.96
CA LEU A 49 -46.70 6.86 5.08
C LEU A 49 -45.89 7.18 3.81
N LEU A 50 -45.43 6.17 3.08
CA LEU A 50 -44.49 6.33 1.95
C LEU A 50 -44.93 7.39 0.91
N PRO A 51 -46.19 7.43 0.42
CA PRO A 51 -46.61 8.43 -0.55
C PRO A 51 -46.62 9.86 0.00
N LYS A 52 -46.63 10.04 1.32
CA LYS A 52 -46.63 11.36 1.97
C LYS A 52 -45.23 11.96 2.10
N ILE A 53 -44.19 11.15 1.94
CA ILE A 53 -42.78 11.60 1.95
C ILE A 53 -42.49 12.43 0.70
N GLU A 54 -43.05 12.03 -0.44
CA GLU A 54 -42.81 12.62 -1.76
C GLU A 54 -44.12 13.20 -2.33
N PRO A 55 -44.64 14.30 -1.76
CA PRO A 55 -45.97 14.81 -2.09
C PRO A 55 -46.11 15.29 -3.54
N GLU A 56 -45.08 15.91 -4.11
CA GLU A 56 -45.09 16.41 -5.48
C GLU A 56 -43.81 16.06 -6.23
N ARG A 57 -43.97 15.73 -7.51
CA ARG A 57 -42.91 15.32 -8.42
C ARG A 57 -43.10 15.96 -9.79
N ALA A 58 -41.99 16.38 -10.41
CA ALA A 58 -41.95 16.86 -11.78
C ALA A 58 -40.93 16.05 -12.58
N SER A 59 -41.34 15.60 -13.77
CA SER A 59 -40.54 14.72 -14.64
C SER A 59 -40.68 15.11 -16.11
N GLY A 60 -39.67 14.75 -16.92
CA GLY A 60 -39.68 15.00 -18.36
C GLY A 60 -39.71 16.48 -18.76
N GLN A 61 -39.89 16.76 -20.05
CA GLN A 61 -39.94 18.14 -20.55
C GLN A 61 -41.23 18.85 -20.12
N PRO A 62 -41.17 20.15 -19.76
CA PRO A 62 -40.02 21.06 -19.87
C PRO A 62 -39.06 21.05 -18.65
N HIS A 63 -39.32 20.24 -17.63
CA HIS A 63 -38.60 20.31 -16.35
C HIS A 63 -37.25 19.62 -16.34
N ILE A 64 -37.13 18.48 -17.01
CA ILE A 64 -35.90 17.72 -17.15
C ILE A 64 -35.76 17.32 -18.62
N LYS A 65 -34.75 17.88 -19.27
CA LYS A 65 -34.30 17.46 -20.61
C LYS A 65 -32.94 16.78 -20.47
N LEU A 66 -32.84 15.58 -21.05
CA LEU A 66 -31.66 14.74 -20.97
C LEU A 66 -31.02 14.57 -22.34
N GLU A 67 -29.71 14.71 -22.38
CA GLU A 67 -28.89 14.40 -23.55
C GLU A 67 -27.71 13.55 -23.08
N VAL A 68 -27.19 12.65 -23.92
CA VAL A 68 -26.16 11.69 -23.56
C VAL A 68 -25.05 11.65 -24.59
N TYR A 69 -23.82 11.57 -24.11
CA TYR A 69 -22.63 11.19 -24.86
C TYR A 69 -22.14 9.82 -24.36
N SER A 70 -21.88 8.91 -25.29
CA SER A 70 -21.41 7.55 -25.03
C SER A 70 -20.01 7.37 -25.61
N PRO A 71 -18.95 7.53 -24.80
CA PRO A 71 -17.58 7.27 -25.24
C PRO A 71 -17.39 5.85 -25.79
N PRO A 72 -16.63 5.67 -26.89
CA PRO A 72 -16.35 4.35 -27.46
C PRO A 72 -15.33 3.57 -26.60
N ASP A 73 -15.18 2.27 -26.90
CA ASP A 73 -14.11 1.39 -26.42
C ASP A 73 -13.94 1.27 -24.89
N LEU A 74 -15.04 1.40 -24.14
CA LEU A 74 -15.04 1.38 -22.66
C LEU A 74 -14.10 2.43 -22.05
N SER A 75 -13.87 3.52 -22.79
CA SER A 75 -13.05 4.64 -22.32
C SER A 75 -13.74 5.36 -21.16
N ARG A 76 -12.92 5.96 -20.28
CA ARG A 76 -13.35 6.74 -19.12
C ARG A 76 -12.79 8.17 -19.27
N PRO A 77 -13.34 8.97 -20.20
CA PRO A 77 -12.79 10.29 -20.51
C PRO A 77 -12.91 11.22 -19.31
N THR A 78 -12.02 12.21 -19.24
CA THR A 78 -12.13 13.28 -18.25
C THR A 78 -13.36 14.15 -18.53
N PHE A 79 -13.80 14.94 -17.55
CA PHE A 79 -14.91 15.88 -17.73
C PHE A 79 -14.70 16.80 -18.96
N LYS A 80 -13.48 17.35 -19.11
CA LYS A 80 -13.14 18.26 -20.20
C LYS A 80 -13.23 17.58 -21.57
N ASP A 81 -12.76 16.34 -21.65
CA ASP A 81 -12.83 15.58 -22.89
C ASP A 81 -14.28 15.20 -23.20
N ALA A 82 -15.02 14.67 -22.23
CA ALA A 82 -16.40 14.24 -22.40
C ALA A 82 -17.35 15.37 -22.83
N THR A 83 -17.19 16.56 -22.24
CA THR A 83 -18.03 17.74 -22.55
C THR A 83 -17.66 18.43 -23.85
N SER A 84 -16.53 18.07 -24.48
CA SER A 84 -16.12 18.58 -25.79
C SER A 84 -16.81 17.91 -26.98
N HIS A 85 -17.53 16.81 -26.74
CA HIS A 85 -18.22 16.04 -27.77
C HIS A 85 -19.70 16.42 -27.88
N ASP A 86 -20.33 16.00 -28.98
CA ASP A 86 -21.76 16.18 -29.21
C ASP A 86 -22.60 15.20 -28.38
N PHE A 87 -23.63 15.73 -27.71
CA PHE A 87 -24.60 14.95 -26.93
C PHE A 87 -25.87 14.74 -27.74
N ARG A 88 -26.35 13.49 -27.79
CA ARG A 88 -27.63 13.17 -28.45
C ARG A 88 -28.78 13.22 -27.45
N PRO A 89 -30.01 13.58 -27.83
CA PRO A 89 -31.18 13.47 -26.96
C PRO A 89 -31.40 12.04 -26.43
N THR A 90 -31.86 11.94 -25.18
CA THR A 90 -32.21 10.69 -24.50
C THR A 90 -33.42 10.86 -23.57
N LYS A 91 -33.94 9.77 -23.02
CA LYS A 91 -35.10 9.76 -22.11
C LYS A 91 -35.01 8.68 -21.05
N VAL A 92 -35.78 8.85 -19.97
CA VAL A 92 -36.04 7.79 -18.99
C VAL A 92 -36.65 6.58 -19.70
N GLY A 93 -36.18 5.39 -19.33
CA GLY A 93 -36.52 4.11 -19.96
C GLY A 93 -35.52 3.61 -21.00
N GLU A 94 -34.55 4.43 -21.42
CA GLU A 94 -33.46 3.99 -22.31
C GLU A 94 -32.42 3.14 -21.57
N SER A 95 -31.85 2.14 -22.27
CA SER A 95 -30.87 1.21 -21.74
C SER A 95 -29.46 1.50 -22.24
N PHE A 96 -28.50 1.42 -21.33
CA PHE A 96 -27.09 1.77 -21.52
C PHE A 96 -26.18 0.61 -21.15
N GLY A 97 -25.06 0.48 -21.84
CA GLY A 97 -24.16 -0.67 -21.72
C GLY A 97 -23.17 -0.73 -22.88
N PRO A 98 -22.35 -1.79 -22.96
CA PRO A 98 -22.33 -2.96 -22.07
C PRO A 98 -21.60 -2.68 -20.74
N SER A 99 -21.36 -3.71 -19.92
CA SER A 99 -20.66 -3.58 -18.64
C SER A 99 -19.38 -2.75 -18.73
N TRP A 100 -19.14 -1.89 -17.74
CA TRP A 100 -17.98 -0.99 -17.63
C TRP A 100 -17.95 0.18 -18.62
N SER A 101 -18.94 0.28 -19.53
CA SER A 101 -19.12 1.48 -20.33
C SER A 101 -19.42 2.69 -19.43
N THR A 102 -19.03 3.86 -19.91
CA THR A 102 -19.34 5.14 -19.25
C THR A 102 -20.31 5.88 -20.15
N HIS A 103 -21.26 6.61 -19.58
CA HIS A 103 -22.18 7.48 -20.31
C HIS A 103 -22.28 8.81 -19.59
N TRP A 104 -22.08 9.89 -20.31
CA TRP A 104 -22.17 11.24 -19.78
C TRP A 104 -23.52 11.82 -20.13
N PHE A 105 -24.31 12.16 -19.12
CA PHE A 105 -25.59 12.84 -19.32
C PHE A 105 -25.41 14.33 -19.10
N ARG A 106 -25.82 15.14 -20.08
CA ARG A 106 -26.06 16.57 -19.91
C ARG A 106 -27.52 16.74 -19.50
N VAL A 107 -27.73 17.24 -18.29
CA VAL A 107 -29.06 17.41 -17.70
C VAL A 107 -29.39 18.90 -17.69
N HIS A 108 -30.46 19.25 -18.37
CA HIS A 108 -31.06 20.58 -18.33
C HIS A 108 -32.27 20.52 -17.39
N LEU A 109 -32.18 21.22 -16.26
CA LEU A 109 -33.17 21.17 -15.19
C LEU A 109 -33.80 22.55 -15.01
N THR A 110 -35.13 22.61 -15.06
CA THR A 110 -35.94 23.80 -14.77
C THR A 110 -36.96 23.47 -13.69
N VAL A 111 -36.82 24.09 -12.51
CA VAL A 111 -37.74 23.90 -11.39
C VAL A 111 -39.09 24.56 -11.72
N PRO A 112 -40.22 23.83 -11.69
CA PRO A 112 -41.54 24.41 -11.91
C PRO A 112 -41.93 25.40 -10.80
N SER A 113 -42.75 26.39 -11.15
CA SER A 113 -43.26 27.39 -10.19
C SER A 113 -44.01 26.76 -9.02
N SER A 114 -44.67 25.62 -9.20
CA SER A 114 -45.34 24.89 -8.11
C SER A 114 -44.38 24.32 -7.06
N LEU A 115 -43.14 24.04 -7.45
CA LEU A 115 -42.10 23.47 -6.57
C LEU A 115 -41.14 24.53 -6.02
N ALA A 116 -41.13 25.75 -6.57
CA ALA A 116 -40.18 26.81 -6.22
C ALA A 116 -40.23 27.19 -4.72
N ASP A 117 -41.44 27.22 -4.14
CA ASP A 117 -41.68 27.61 -2.75
C ASP A 117 -41.51 26.45 -1.74
N LYS A 118 -41.19 25.23 -2.20
CA LYS A 118 -41.03 24.07 -1.31
C LYS A 118 -39.71 24.14 -0.55
N ASP A 119 -39.70 23.77 0.72
CA ASP A 119 -38.51 23.88 1.56
C ASP A 119 -37.33 23.02 1.09
N HIS A 120 -37.62 21.78 0.67
CA HIS A 120 -36.60 20.78 0.33
C HIS A 120 -36.92 20.11 -1.02
N LEU A 121 -35.98 20.23 -1.97
CA LEU A 121 -36.09 19.66 -3.30
C LEU A 121 -34.89 18.76 -3.59
N GLU A 122 -35.14 17.61 -4.18
CA GLU A 122 -34.14 16.62 -4.55
C GLU A 122 -34.29 16.24 -6.02
N LEU A 123 -33.17 16.03 -6.71
CA LEU A 123 -33.13 15.25 -7.94
C LEU A 123 -33.03 13.79 -7.57
N HIS A 124 -33.99 12.97 -8.02
CA HIS A 124 -33.88 11.52 -7.90
C HIS A 124 -33.44 10.93 -9.24
N TRP A 125 -32.28 10.28 -9.24
CA TRP A 125 -31.68 9.61 -10.39
C TRP A 125 -31.40 8.14 -10.06
N ASP A 126 -32.01 7.22 -10.80
CA ASP A 126 -31.72 5.79 -10.65
C ASP A 126 -31.60 5.09 -12.00
N ALA A 127 -30.44 4.50 -12.25
CA ALA A 127 -30.17 3.62 -13.38
C ALA A 127 -29.62 2.24 -12.93
N ASN A 128 -29.82 1.90 -11.64
CA ASN A 128 -29.33 0.68 -10.99
C ASN A 128 -27.81 0.47 -11.16
N ASN A 129 -27.05 1.56 -11.16
CA ASN A 129 -25.60 1.60 -11.37
C ASN A 129 -24.96 2.73 -10.55
N GLU A 130 -23.67 2.95 -10.71
CA GLU A 130 -22.99 4.07 -10.06
C GLU A 130 -22.94 5.32 -10.95
N GLY A 131 -23.05 6.50 -10.33
CA GLY A 131 -22.98 7.79 -11.03
C GLY A 131 -22.20 8.85 -10.25
N LEU A 132 -21.75 9.90 -10.92
CA LEU A 132 -21.15 11.08 -10.29
C LEU A 132 -21.72 12.35 -10.91
N ILE A 133 -22.23 13.26 -10.07
CA ILE A 133 -22.75 14.55 -10.49
C ILE A 133 -21.61 15.55 -10.57
N TRP A 134 -21.58 16.33 -11.65
CA TRP A 134 -20.60 17.37 -11.93
C TRP A 134 -21.32 18.69 -12.26
N ASN A 135 -20.81 19.81 -11.76
CA ASN A 135 -21.29 21.13 -12.20
C ASN A 135 -20.72 21.51 -13.59
N GLU A 136 -21.18 22.62 -14.15
CA GLU A 136 -20.70 23.12 -15.46
C GLU A 136 -19.20 23.44 -15.50
N LYS A 137 -18.59 23.72 -14.33
CA LYS A 137 -17.16 24.03 -14.21
C LYS A 137 -16.29 22.77 -14.19
N GLY A 138 -16.88 21.58 -14.13
CA GLY A 138 -16.16 20.32 -14.01
C GLY A 138 -15.73 19.96 -12.59
N GLU A 139 -16.47 20.41 -11.58
CA GLU A 139 -16.25 20.03 -10.19
C GLU A 139 -17.24 18.93 -9.77
N PRO A 140 -16.76 17.80 -9.21
CA PRO A 140 -17.64 16.77 -8.68
C PRO A 140 -18.41 17.24 -7.45
N LEU A 141 -19.72 16.99 -7.42
CA LEU A 141 -20.62 17.44 -6.36
C LEU A 141 -21.06 16.29 -5.44
N GLN A 142 -21.55 15.19 -6.03
CA GLN A 142 -22.09 14.07 -5.28
C GLN A 142 -22.07 12.78 -6.10
N GLY A 143 -21.70 11.66 -5.47
CA GLY A 143 -21.86 10.32 -6.03
C GLY A 143 -23.28 9.77 -5.88
N LEU A 144 -23.70 8.97 -6.86
CA LEU A 144 -24.97 8.27 -6.90
C LEU A 144 -24.71 6.75 -6.93
N THR A 145 -25.56 6.00 -6.26
CA THR A 145 -25.55 4.54 -6.28
C THR A 145 -26.99 4.05 -6.39
N GLY A 146 -27.33 3.49 -7.55
CA GLY A 146 -28.66 3.02 -7.89
C GLY A 146 -29.10 1.79 -7.09
N GLY A 147 -30.34 1.36 -7.32
CA GLY A 147 -30.96 0.28 -6.56
C GLY A 147 -31.49 0.75 -5.20
N GLY A 148 -31.83 2.04 -5.08
CA GLY A 148 -32.38 2.64 -3.86
C GLY A 148 -31.38 2.94 -2.74
N GLU A 149 -30.08 2.74 -2.96
CA GLU A 149 -29.04 3.00 -1.96
C GLU A 149 -28.76 4.51 -1.76
N ARG A 150 -28.48 5.22 -2.87
CA ARG A 150 -28.31 6.68 -2.89
C ARG A 150 -28.66 7.22 -4.27
N VAL A 151 -29.92 7.56 -4.45
CA VAL A 151 -30.48 8.03 -5.73
C VAL A 151 -30.78 9.53 -5.70
N GLU A 152 -30.72 10.14 -4.52
CA GLU A 152 -31.13 11.51 -4.26
C GLU A 152 -29.94 12.49 -4.22
N TRP A 153 -30.09 13.65 -4.87
CA TRP A 153 -29.19 14.80 -4.73
C TRP A 153 -29.99 16.05 -4.39
N ILE A 154 -29.63 16.73 -3.31
CA ILE A 154 -30.32 17.96 -2.88
C ILE A 154 -30.03 19.08 -3.87
N LEU A 155 -31.09 19.65 -4.44
CA LEU A 155 -30.95 20.77 -5.37
C LEU A 155 -30.56 22.06 -4.63
N PRO A 156 -29.55 22.79 -5.12
CA PRO A 156 -29.21 24.10 -4.57
C PRO A 156 -30.41 25.05 -4.60
N LYS A 157 -30.55 25.89 -3.56
CA LYS A 157 -31.61 26.92 -3.53
C LYS A 157 -31.53 27.88 -4.73
N SER A 158 -30.35 28.08 -5.29
CA SER A 158 -30.13 28.90 -6.50
C SER A 158 -30.82 28.36 -7.75
N PHE A 159 -31.20 27.07 -7.78
CA PHE A 159 -31.88 26.47 -8.94
C PHE A 159 -33.39 26.77 -8.97
N ARG A 160 -33.92 27.44 -7.92
CA ARG A 160 -35.34 27.76 -7.76
C ARG A 160 -35.75 29.10 -8.36
N ASP A 161 -34.99 29.60 -9.34
CA ASP A 161 -35.22 30.90 -9.99
C ASP A 161 -36.08 30.82 -11.25
N GLY A 162 -36.60 29.62 -11.56
CA GLY A 162 -37.42 29.35 -12.75
C GLY A 162 -36.64 29.33 -14.06
N LYS A 163 -35.30 29.42 -14.02
CA LYS A 163 -34.43 29.32 -15.19
C LYS A 163 -33.94 27.89 -15.40
N GLU A 164 -33.42 27.64 -16.59
CA GLU A 164 -32.74 26.39 -16.90
C GLU A 164 -31.33 26.39 -16.30
N HIS A 165 -31.00 25.32 -15.56
CA HIS A 165 -29.66 25.07 -15.01
C HIS A 165 -29.10 23.79 -15.63
N VAL A 166 -27.82 23.82 -15.99
CA VAL A 166 -27.15 22.66 -16.61
C VAL A 166 -26.17 22.03 -15.64
N PHE A 167 -26.13 20.71 -15.62
CA PHE A 167 -25.11 19.93 -14.93
C PHE A 167 -24.94 18.59 -15.63
N TYR A 168 -23.94 17.82 -15.20
CA TYR A 168 -23.59 16.56 -15.85
C TYR A 168 -23.64 15.40 -14.87
N ILE A 169 -24.00 14.22 -15.38
CA ILE A 169 -23.92 12.97 -14.63
C ILE A 169 -23.02 12.00 -15.41
N GLU A 170 -21.88 11.64 -14.82
CA GLU A 170 -21.01 10.57 -15.29
C GLU A 170 -21.56 9.24 -14.77
N MET A 171 -22.28 8.50 -15.61
CA MET A 171 -22.84 7.19 -15.28
C MET A 171 -21.85 6.08 -15.66
N ALA A 172 -21.53 5.20 -14.73
CA ALA A 172 -20.70 4.02 -14.96
C ALA A 172 -21.57 2.77 -14.95
N CYS A 173 -21.52 1.98 -16.03
CA CYS A 173 -22.32 0.75 -16.19
C CYS A 173 -21.76 -0.41 -15.34
N ASN A 174 -21.85 -0.26 -14.02
CA ASN A 174 -21.57 -1.27 -13.02
C ASN A 174 -22.37 -0.99 -11.73
N GLY A 175 -22.68 -2.04 -10.96
CA GLY A 175 -23.21 -1.87 -9.61
C GLY A 175 -22.11 -1.56 -8.59
N MET A 176 -22.50 -1.38 -7.32
CA MET A 176 -21.56 -1.17 -6.21
C MET A 176 -20.47 -2.25 -6.16
N PHE A 177 -20.86 -3.51 -6.39
CA PHE A 177 -20.00 -4.70 -6.37
C PHE A 177 -19.63 -5.22 -7.78
N GLY A 178 -19.56 -4.34 -8.78
CA GLY A 178 -19.24 -4.73 -10.16
C GLY A 178 -20.44 -5.31 -10.92
N ASN A 179 -20.20 -6.36 -11.72
CA ASN A 179 -21.12 -6.82 -12.78
C ASN A 179 -21.43 -8.31 -12.77
N ALA A 180 -21.64 -8.93 -11.61
CA ALA A 180 -22.06 -10.34 -11.55
C ALA A 180 -23.38 -10.59 -12.31
N PRO A 181 -23.57 -11.78 -12.93
CA PRO A 181 -24.79 -12.15 -13.68
C PRO A 181 -26.04 -12.34 -12.80
N GLY A 182 -25.88 -12.39 -11.46
CA GLY A 182 -26.97 -12.52 -10.48
C GLY A 182 -26.73 -13.67 -9.48
N GLY A 183 -27.46 -13.64 -8.36
CA GLY A 183 -27.36 -14.64 -7.28
C GLY A 183 -26.17 -14.40 -6.36
N ASP A 184 -24.96 -14.60 -6.87
CA ASP A 184 -23.72 -14.46 -6.11
C ASP A 184 -22.82 -13.36 -6.70
N SER A 185 -22.39 -12.44 -5.84
CA SER A 185 -21.60 -11.25 -6.21
C SER A 185 -20.19 -11.58 -6.68
N ILE A 186 -19.62 -12.71 -6.23
CA ILE A 186 -18.23 -13.09 -6.57
C ILE A 186 -18.11 -13.84 -7.91
N GLN A 187 -19.20 -14.03 -8.63
CA GLN A 187 -19.17 -14.65 -9.94
C GLN A 187 -18.41 -13.79 -10.96
N PRO A 188 -17.81 -14.40 -12.00
CA PRO A 188 -17.16 -13.66 -13.07
C PRO A 188 -18.08 -12.58 -13.64
N PRO A 189 -17.58 -11.34 -13.85
CA PRO A 189 -18.42 -10.25 -14.29
C PRO A 189 -19.01 -10.54 -15.67
N ARG A 190 -20.32 -10.41 -15.79
CA ARG A 190 -21.07 -10.49 -17.04
C ARG A 190 -20.66 -9.33 -17.95
N PRO A 191 -20.09 -9.58 -19.14
CA PRO A 191 -19.63 -8.50 -20.02
C PRO A 191 -20.80 -7.75 -20.69
N ASP A 192 -21.94 -8.41 -20.91
CA ASP A 192 -23.10 -7.92 -21.68
C ASP A 192 -24.26 -7.44 -20.77
N ARG A 193 -23.96 -6.83 -19.62
CA ARG A 193 -25.00 -6.26 -18.76
C ARG A 193 -25.38 -4.86 -19.24
N TYR A 194 -26.69 -4.60 -19.31
CA TYR A 194 -27.26 -3.30 -19.64
C TYR A 194 -28.06 -2.76 -18.45
N PHE A 195 -28.05 -1.43 -18.34
CA PHE A 195 -28.63 -0.65 -17.25
C PHE A 195 -29.66 0.31 -17.82
N GLN A 196 -30.90 0.20 -17.36
CA GLN A 196 -31.98 1.08 -17.80
C GLN A 196 -32.07 2.28 -16.86
N LEU A 197 -32.15 3.49 -17.42
CA LEU A 197 -32.47 4.69 -16.63
C LEU A 197 -33.93 4.60 -16.19
N GLN A 198 -34.18 4.36 -14.91
CA GLN A 198 -35.52 4.18 -14.35
C GLN A 198 -36.13 5.47 -13.84
N GLN A 199 -35.30 6.39 -13.34
CA GLN A 199 -35.78 7.60 -12.67
C GLN A 199 -34.85 8.80 -12.97
N ALA A 200 -35.46 9.95 -13.27
CA ALA A 200 -34.79 11.25 -13.39
C ALA A 200 -35.82 12.36 -13.14
N ASP A 201 -36.11 12.63 -11.88
CA ASP A 201 -37.24 13.46 -11.47
C ASP A 201 -36.86 14.51 -10.42
N ILE A 202 -37.50 15.68 -10.45
CA ILE A 202 -37.47 16.66 -9.36
C ILE A 202 -38.55 16.26 -8.36
N VAL A 203 -38.16 16.03 -7.11
CA VAL A 203 -39.05 15.56 -6.05
C VAL A 203 -39.03 16.57 -4.91
N SER A 204 -40.21 17.01 -4.48
CA SER A 204 -40.35 17.72 -3.21
C SER A 204 -40.46 16.73 -2.08
N ILE A 205 -39.78 17.03 -0.98
CA ILE A 205 -39.73 16.15 0.18
C ILE A 205 -40.45 16.80 1.34
N ASN A 206 -41.41 16.08 1.91
CA ASN A 206 -41.96 16.41 3.21
C ASN A 206 -41.00 15.90 4.31
N LEU A 207 -40.23 16.81 4.88
CA LEU A 207 -39.23 16.49 5.90
C LEU A 207 -39.85 15.89 7.17
N GLU A 208 -41.04 16.34 7.59
CA GLU A 208 -41.74 15.77 8.75
C GLU A 208 -42.21 14.33 8.49
N ALA A 209 -42.70 14.05 7.28
CA ALA A 209 -43.08 12.69 6.89
C ALA A 209 -41.86 11.76 6.81
N ARG A 210 -40.74 12.27 6.25
CA ARG A 210 -39.46 11.55 6.19
C ARG A 210 -38.91 11.27 7.58
N ALA A 211 -39.00 12.23 8.49
CA ALA A 211 -38.54 12.06 9.86
C ALA A 211 -39.44 11.08 10.62
N LEU A 212 -40.78 11.14 10.43
CA LEU A 212 -41.73 10.16 11.00
C LEU A 212 -41.44 8.74 10.50
N TYR A 213 -40.99 8.58 9.25
CA TYR A 213 -40.61 7.29 8.72
C TYR A 213 -39.42 6.68 9.49
N ILE A 214 -38.39 7.48 9.80
CA ILE A 214 -37.24 7.02 10.60
C ILE A 214 -37.64 6.78 12.07
N ASP A 215 -38.48 7.62 12.64
CA ASP A 215 -39.02 7.40 13.99
C ASP A 215 -39.77 6.08 14.09
N PHE A 216 -40.73 5.86 13.19
CA PHE A 216 -41.54 4.65 13.17
C PHE A 216 -40.69 3.41 12.91
N TRP A 217 -39.66 3.52 12.05
CA TRP A 217 -38.69 2.45 11.86
C TRP A 217 -38.02 2.09 13.19
N ILE A 218 -37.38 3.05 13.85
CA ILE A 218 -36.56 2.76 15.04
C ILE A 218 -37.42 2.35 16.25
N ILE A 219 -38.61 2.93 16.44
CA ILE A 219 -39.56 2.48 17.48
C ILE A 219 -40.11 1.09 17.13
N GLY A 220 -40.42 0.83 15.85
CA GLY A 220 -40.87 -0.50 15.40
C GLY A 220 -39.80 -1.58 15.56
N ASP A 221 -38.53 -1.23 15.37
CA ASP A 221 -37.40 -2.12 15.66
C ASP A 221 -37.28 -2.33 17.18
N ALA A 222 -37.44 -1.31 18.01
CA ALA A 222 -37.46 -1.47 19.47
C ALA A 222 -38.57 -2.44 19.92
N ALA A 223 -39.76 -2.33 19.34
CA ALA A 223 -40.87 -3.25 19.62
C ALA A 223 -40.54 -4.71 19.24
N ARG A 224 -39.75 -4.92 18.18
CA ARG A 224 -39.37 -6.25 17.67
C ARG A 224 -38.15 -6.85 18.38
N GLU A 225 -37.20 -6.01 18.75
CA GLU A 225 -35.86 -6.42 19.20
C GLU A 225 -35.70 -6.37 20.72
N PHE A 226 -36.45 -5.54 21.45
CA PHE A 226 -36.45 -5.66 22.90
C PHE A 226 -37.12 -6.98 23.34
N PRO A 227 -36.77 -7.52 24.53
CA PRO A 227 -37.37 -8.74 25.03
C PRO A 227 -38.90 -8.63 25.12
N GLU A 228 -39.64 -9.66 24.71
CA GLU A 228 -41.11 -9.62 24.71
C GLU A 228 -41.73 -9.49 26.11
N ASP A 229 -40.97 -9.79 27.16
CA ASP A 229 -41.34 -9.62 28.57
C ASP A 229 -41.00 -8.23 29.13
N SER A 230 -40.34 -7.37 28.34
CA SER A 230 -39.97 -6.00 28.71
C SER A 230 -41.12 -5.01 28.44
N TRP A 231 -41.38 -4.09 29.37
CA TRP A 231 -42.46 -3.09 29.20
C TRP A 231 -42.13 -2.11 28.06
N GLU A 232 -40.84 -1.91 27.82
CA GLU A 232 -40.23 -1.12 26.75
C GLU A 232 -40.72 -1.57 25.37
N ALA A 233 -40.69 -2.88 25.10
CA ALA A 233 -41.16 -3.46 23.83
C ALA A 233 -42.68 -3.24 23.64
N HIS A 234 -43.47 -3.43 24.70
CA HIS A 234 -44.93 -3.24 24.66
C HIS A 234 -45.29 -1.76 24.49
N GLU A 235 -44.58 -0.84 25.15
CA GLU A 235 -44.79 0.59 24.98
C GLU A 235 -44.43 1.04 23.56
N ALA A 236 -43.29 0.61 23.01
CA ALA A 236 -42.93 0.87 21.62
C ALA A 236 -44.02 0.40 20.64
N LEU A 237 -44.57 -0.80 20.88
CA LEU A 237 -45.69 -1.34 20.10
C LEU A 237 -46.97 -0.48 20.23
N GLN A 238 -47.31 -0.01 21.44
CA GLN A 238 -48.44 0.90 21.64
C GLN A 238 -48.25 2.24 20.93
N ILE A 239 -47.05 2.81 20.99
CA ILE A 239 -46.71 4.08 20.36
C ILE A 239 -46.84 3.95 18.84
N CYS A 240 -46.25 2.91 18.23
CA CYS A 240 -46.41 2.67 16.79
C CYS A 240 -47.88 2.46 16.39
N ASN A 241 -48.66 1.70 17.15
CA ASN A 241 -50.09 1.53 16.85
C ASN A 241 -50.87 2.85 17.00
N SER A 242 -50.54 3.66 18.01
CA SER A 242 -51.15 4.99 18.19
C SER A 242 -50.81 5.93 17.04
N ILE A 243 -49.58 5.88 16.52
CA ILE A 243 -49.17 6.60 15.31
C ILE A 243 -50.01 6.17 14.12
N MET A 244 -50.15 4.86 13.88
CA MET A 244 -50.95 4.33 12.77
C MET A 244 -52.43 4.71 12.89
N ASP A 245 -53.01 4.58 14.09
CA ASP A 245 -54.42 4.89 14.34
C ASP A 245 -54.69 6.38 14.13
N THR A 246 -53.80 7.25 14.61
CA THR A 246 -53.87 8.71 14.40
C THR A 246 -53.76 9.04 12.92
N PHE A 247 -52.80 8.43 12.22
CA PHE A 247 -52.60 8.62 10.79
C PHE A 247 -53.82 8.23 9.96
N ILE A 248 -54.40 7.06 10.25
CA ILE A 248 -55.59 6.54 9.55
C ILE A 248 -56.81 7.41 9.85
N ALA A 249 -57.04 7.79 11.11
CA ALA A 249 -58.20 8.58 11.50
C ALA A 249 -58.28 9.95 10.81
N ALA A 250 -57.13 10.57 10.54
CA ALA A 250 -57.03 11.88 9.89
C ALA A 250 -56.67 11.81 8.39
N GLY A 251 -56.72 10.62 7.77
CA GLY A 251 -56.48 10.44 6.33
C GLY A 251 -55.07 10.80 5.85
N GLY A 252 -54.07 10.77 6.74
CA GLY A 252 -52.69 11.13 6.42
C GLY A 252 -52.51 12.56 5.92
N SER A 253 -53.18 13.52 6.57
CA SER A 253 -52.97 14.97 6.36
C SER A 253 -51.64 15.44 6.95
N THR A 254 -51.14 16.60 6.50
CA THR A 254 -49.86 17.15 6.99
C THR A 254 -49.89 17.43 8.49
N ASP A 255 -50.98 18.01 9.00
CA ASP A 255 -51.14 18.30 10.44
C ASP A 255 -51.12 17.01 11.28
N CYS A 256 -51.70 15.94 10.74
CA CYS A 256 -51.68 14.64 11.39
C CYS A 256 -50.26 14.06 11.51
N ILE A 257 -49.40 14.26 10.50
CA ILE A 257 -48.00 13.82 10.56
C ILE A 257 -47.29 14.50 11.74
N THR A 258 -47.51 15.80 11.95
CA THR A 258 -46.98 16.52 13.11
C THR A 258 -47.50 15.96 14.43
N GLU A 259 -48.78 15.58 14.52
CA GLU A 259 -49.32 14.90 15.71
C GLU A 259 -48.71 13.51 15.92
N CYS A 260 -48.56 12.70 14.86
CA CYS A 260 -47.87 11.41 14.90
C CYS A 260 -46.42 11.57 15.40
N ARG A 261 -45.73 12.63 14.97
CA ARG A 261 -44.37 12.97 15.44
C ARG A 261 -44.37 13.33 16.93
N LYS A 262 -45.37 14.07 17.42
CA LYS A 262 -45.52 14.33 18.87
C LYS A 262 -45.73 13.03 19.65
N ILE A 263 -46.52 12.09 19.12
CA ILE A 263 -46.69 10.76 19.73
C ILE A 263 -45.36 10.01 19.77
N ALA A 264 -44.59 10.01 18.67
CA ALA A 264 -43.27 9.38 18.61
C ALA A 264 -42.27 9.98 19.61
N LYS A 265 -42.30 11.31 19.81
CA LYS A 265 -41.46 12.02 20.79
C LYS A 265 -41.69 11.55 22.23
N ASN A 266 -42.84 10.97 22.57
CA ASN A 266 -43.04 10.42 23.92
C ASN A 266 -42.04 9.31 24.23
N TYR A 267 -41.66 8.52 23.22
CA TYR A 267 -40.70 7.41 23.34
C TYR A 267 -39.27 7.80 22.93
N LEU A 268 -39.12 8.74 22.00
CA LEU A 268 -37.81 9.15 21.45
C LEU A 268 -37.18 10.36 22.16
N GLY A 269 -37.98 11.30 22.67
CA GLY A 269 -37.50 12.62 23.07
C GLY A 269 -37.18 13.53 21.86
N ASP A 270 -36.38 14.57 22.09
CA ASP A 270 -35.98 15.52 21.04
C ASP A 270 -34.73 15.03 20.30
N VAL A 271 -34.94 14.41 19.13
CA VAL A 271 -33.91 13.65 18.39
C VAL A 271 -33.51 14.27 17.05
N ASP A 272 -34.08 15.41 16.67
CA ASP A 272 -33.93 15.96 15.30
C ASP A 272 -32.65 16.77 15.08
N SER A 273 -31.75 16.82 16.08
CA SER A 273 -30.51 17.59 16.00
C SER A 273 -29.36 16.90 16.73
N ALA A 274 -28.13 17.38 16.48
CA ALA A 274 -26.93 16.94 17.16
C ALA A 274 -27.01 17.03 18.70
N LYS A 275 -27.89 17.88 19.23
CA LYS A 275 -28.10 18.07 20.67
C LYS A 275 -28.57 16.81 21.40
N VAL A 276 -29.06 15.80 20.68
CA VAL A 276 -29.38 14.49 21.27
C VAL A 276 -28.15 13.83 21.89
N TYR A 277 -26.94 14.23 21.49
CA TYR A 277 -25.68 13.76 22.06
C TYR A 277 -25.13 14.67 23.18
N ASP A 278 -25.76 15.82 23.46
CA ASP A 278 -25.38 16.78 24.51
C ASP A 278 -25.93 16.35 25.87
N SER A 279 -25.49 15.19 26.35
CA SER A 279 -25.87 14.66 27.65
C SER A 279 -24.63 14.29 28.44
N ASP A 280 -24.64 14.61 29.74
CA ASP A 280 -23.56 14.32 30.68
C ASP A 280 -23.46 12.81 31.01
N GLU A 281 -24.47 12.04 30.62
CA GLU A 281 -24.51 10.60 30.82
C GLU A 281 -23.51 9.88 29.91
N PRO A 282 -22.68 8.95 30.47
CA PRO A 282 -21.66 8.27 29.70
C PRO A 282 -22.27 7.41 28.60
N ALA A 283 -21.70 7.50 27.39
CA ALA A 283 -22.02 6.64 26.27
C ALA A 283 -21.08 5.43 26.26
N LEU A 284 -21.64 4.24 26.02
CA LEU A 284 -20.85 3.02 25.91
C LEU A 284 -20.37 2.79 24.47
N ILE A 285 -21.14 3.25 23.48
CA ILE A 285 -20.85 3.01 22.07
C ILE A 285 -20.41 4.33 21.41
N THR A 286 -19.24 4.32 20.78
CA THR A 286 -18.78 5.42 19.91
C THR A 286 -19.01 5.03 18.45
N ALA A 287 -19.89 5.75 17.75
CA ALA A 287 -20.23 5.46 16.36
C ALA A 287 -19.37 6.29 15.40
N ILE A 288 -18.71 5.61 14.46
CA ILE A 288 -17.79 6.19 13.48
C ILE A 288 -18.22 5.82 12.07
N GLY A 289 -18.35 6.83 11.21
CA GLY A 289 -18.61 6.61 9.80
C GLY A 289 -17.39 6.04 9.10
N ASN A 290 -17.56 4.96 8.36
CA ASN A 290 -16.50 4.27 7.64
C ASN A 290 -16.90 4.05 6.17
N CYS A 291 -15.94 4.20 5.26
CA CYS A 291 -16.09 3.82 3.86
C CYS A 291 -14.89 2.99 3.43
N HIS A 292 -14.99 1.69 3.65
CA HIS A 292 -14.02 0.75 3.09
C HIS A 292 -14.23 0.68 1.57
N ILE A 293 -13.15 0.83 0.81
CA ILE A 293 -13.14 0.71 -0.65
C ILE A 293 -12.03 -0.26 -1.03
N ASP A 294 -12.41 -1.42 -1.54
CA ASP A 294 -11.45 -2.34 -2.13
C ASP A 294 -10.77 -1.69 -3.32
N THR A 295 -9.44 -1.63 -3.25
CA THR A 295 -8.66 -0.99 -4.30
C THR A 295 -8.76 -1.75 -5.63
N CYS A 296 -8.91 -3.08 -5.56
CA CYS A 296 -9.10 -3.95 -6.71
C CYS A 296 -9.72 -5.28 -6.29
N TRP A 297 -11.04 -5.41 -6.40
CA TRP A 297 -11.73 -6.66 -6.11
C TRP A 297 -12.53 -7.16 -7.31
N LEU A 298 -13.78 -6.69 -7.46
CA LEU A 298 -14.67 -7.06 -8.57
C LEU A 298 -14.66 -6.02 -9.71
N TRP A 299 -13.79 -5.02 -9.62
CA TRP A 299 -13.59 -3.93 -10.58
C TRP A 299 -12.11 -3.57 -10.72
N PRO A 300 -11.71 -2.92 -11.83
CA PRO A 300 -10.32 -2.50 -12.04
C PRO A 300 -9.95 -1.25 -11.24
N TRP A 301 -8.65 -0.97 -11.08
CA TRP A 301 -8.13 0.25 -10.43
C TRP A 301 -8.69 1.55 -11.02
N ALA A 302 -8.96 1.55 -12.33
CA ALA A 302 -9.57 2.68 -13.01
C ALA A 302 -10.94 3.05 -12.43
N GLU A 303 -11.72 2.06 -11.98
CA GLU A 303 -13.03 2.29 -11.37
C GLU A 303 -12.90 2.77 -9.93
N THR A 304 -11.96 2.20 -9.17
CA THR A 304 -11.67 2.62 -7.78
C THR A 304 -11.40 4.13 -7.70
N LYS A 305 -10.63 4.68 -8.63
CA LYS A 305 -10.34 6.12 -8.69
C LYS A 305 -11.63 6.97 -8.73
N ARG A 306 -12.65 6.52 -9.46
CA ARG A 306 -13.98 7.16 -9.52
C ARG A 306 -14.81 6.87 -8.27
N LYS A 307 -14.76 5.65 -7.73
CA LYS A 307 -15.42 5.25 -6.46
C LYS A 307 -14.98 6.14 -5.30
N VAL A 308 -13.69 6.44 -5.20
CA VAL A 308 -13.14 7.33 -4.15
C VAL A 308 -13.74 8.73 -4.26
N ALA A 309 -13.73 9.34 -5.45
CA ALA A 309 -14.31 10.67 -5.66
C ALA A 309 -15.82 10.73 -5.34
N ARG A 310 -16.59 9.74 -5.80
CA ARG A 310 -18.02 9.60 -5.48
C ARG A 310 -18.29 9.47 -4.00
N SER A 311 -17.55 8.58 -3.34
CA SER A 311 -17.77 8.29 -1.93
C SER A 311 -17.40 9.49 -1.07
N TRP A 312 -16.24 10.10 -1.28
CA TRP A 312 -15.75 11.15 -0.37
C TRP A 312 -16.40 12.51 -0.63
N SER A 313 -16.91 12.78 -1.84
CA SER A 313 -17.80 13.93 -2.07
C SER A 313 -19.11 13.79 -1.27
N ASN A 314 -19.70 12.59 -1.23
CA ASN A 314 -20.88 12.32 -0.40
C ASN A 314 -20.60 12.58 1.08
N GLN A 315 -19.45 12.09 1.58
CA GLN A 315 -19.10 12.27 2.98
C GLN A 315 -18.83 13.73 3.32
N CYS A 316 -18.18 14.51 2.44
CA CYS A 316 -18.05 15.96 2.64
C CYS A 316 -19.43 16.64 2.75
N ASN A 317 -20.38 16.30 1.88
CA ASN A 317 -21.75 16.84 1.93
C ASN A 317 -22.50 16.42 3.21
N LEU A 318 -22.19 15.26 3.80
CA LEU A 318 -22.80 14.82 5.05
C LEU A 318 -22.16 15.49 6.26
N LEU A 319 -20.83 15.64 6.30
CA LEU A 319 -20.11 16.36 7.37
C LEU A 319 -20.53 17.83 7.46
N GLU A 320 -20.94 18.44 6.34
CA GLU A 320 -21.51 19.79 6.33
C GLU A 320 -22.93 19.86 6.92
N ARG A 321 -23.73 18.80 6.78
CA ARG A 321 -25.14 18.75 7.24
C ARG A 321 -25.30 18.21 8.66
N TYR A 322 -24.38 17.36 9.10
CA TYR A 322 -24.42 16.68 10.40
C TYR A 322 -23.13 17.00 11.18
N PRO A 323 -23.14 18.04 12.03
CA PRO A 323 -21.93 18.52 12.72
C PRO A 323 -21.32 17.51 13.70
N GLU A 324 -22.12 16.59 14.22
CA GLU A 324 -21.67 15.48 15.06
C GLU A 324 -20.99 14.36 14.27
N HIS A 325 -21.10 14.36 12.93
CA HIS A 325 -20.58 13.27 12.12
C HIS A 325 -19.04 13.26 12.14
N ARG A 326 -18.48 12.07 12.30
CA ARG A 326 -17.05 11.78 12.15
C ARG A 326 -16.89 10.65 11.16
N PHE A 327 -15.95 10.82 10.24
CA PHE A 327 -15.72 9.91 9.13
C PHE A 327 -14.25 9.51 9.05
N VAL A 328 -13.96 8.23 8.78
CA VAL A 328 -12.60 7.71 8.62
C VAL A 328 -12.36 7.14 7.22
N ALA A 329 -11.13 7.30 6.73
CA ALA A 329 -10.63 6.62 5.53
C ALA A 329 -9.16 6.21 5.70
N SER A 330 -8.82 4.99 5.29
CA SER A 330 -7.59 4.28 5.67
C SER A 330 -6.44 4.40 4.65
N GLN A 331 -6.72 4.28 3.36
CA GLN A 331 -5.70 4.00 2.33
C GLN A 331 -5.06 5.29 1.79
N ALA A 332 -3.79 5.58 2.12
CA ALA A 332 -3.08 6.76 1.61
C ALA A 332 -3.01 6.83 0.07
N GLN A 333 -2.92 5.67 -0.60
CA GLN A 333 -2.95 5.61 -2.07
C GLN A 333 -4.23 6.19 -2.68
N GLN A 334 -5.38 6.06 -2.00
CA GLN A 334 -6.64 6.61 -2.47
C GLN A 334 -6.66 8.14 -2.34
N PHE A 335 -6.13 8.69 -1.25
CA PHE A 335 -5.93 10.14 -1.14
C PHE A 335 -5.04 10.68 -2.25
N LYS A 336 -3.95 9.97 -2.58
CA LYS A 336 -3.06 10.37 -3.68
C LYS A 336 -3.76 10.36 -5.04
N TRP A 337 -4.61 9.36 -5.31
CA TRP A 337 -5.40 9.34 -6.54
C TRP A 337 -6.43 10.46 -6.58
N LEU A 338 -7.06 10.79 -5.45
CA LEU A 338 -7.99 11.91 -5.36
C LEU A 338 -7.27 13.25 -5.60
N GLU A 339 -6.11 13.46 -4.98
CA GLU A 339 -5.25 14.64 -5.20
C GLU A 339 -4.89 14.82 -6.68
N GLN A 340 -4.55 13.73 -7.36
CA GLN A 340 -4.11 13.76 -8.76
C GLN A 340 -5.25 13.96 -9.77
N LEU A 341 -6.43 13.40 -9.49
CA LEU A 341 -7.52 13.29 -10.49
C LEU A 341 -8.70 14.21 -10.19
N TYR A 342 -8.93 14.55 -8.93
CA TYR A 342 -10.09 15.33 -8.47
C TYR A 342 -9.66 16.37 -7.42
N PRO A 343 -8.80 17.35 -7.79
CA PRO A 343 -8.21 18.30 -6.84
C PRO A 343 -9.25 19.10 -6.06
N SER A 344 -10.38 19.47 -6.67
CA SER A 344 -11.47 20.19 -5.97
C SER A 344 -12.10 19.37 -4.84
N VAL A 345 -12.24 18.05 -5.02
CA VAL A 345 -12.73 17.16 -3.96
C VAL A 345 -11.65 16.94 -2.91
N PHE A 346 -10.38 16.83 -3.31
CA PHE A 346 -9.26 16.73 -2.37
C PHE A 346 -9.15 17.97 -1.48
N ASP A 347 -9.37 19.18 -2.01
CA ASP A 347 -9.37 20.42 -1.22
C ASP A 347 -10.50 20.43 -0.18
N ARG A 348 -11.69 19.94 -0.53
CA ARG A 348 -12.80 19.75 0.42
C ARG A 348 -12.42 18.76 1.52
N VAL A 349 -11.86 17.60 1.15
CA VAL A 349 -11.38 16.61 2.12
C VAL A 349 -10.32 17.23 3.03
N LYS A 350 -9.36 17.96 2.50
CA LYS A 350 -8.32 18.64 3.28
C LYS A 350 -8.91 19.66 4.27
N SER A 351 -9.96 20.39 3.88
CA SER A 351 -10.70 21.27 4.81
C SER A 351 -11.31 20.45 5.94
N LYS A 352 -12.00 19.35 5.63
CA LYS A 352 -12.64 18.48 6.64
C LYS A 352 -11.63 17.77 7.54
N VAL A 353 -10.45 17.45 7.05
CA VAL A 353 -9.33 16.95 7.86
C VAL A 353 -8.84 18.02 8.83
N LYS A 354 -8.66 19.26 8.35
CA LYS A 354 -8.26 20.38 9.21
C LYS A 354 -9.32 20.72 10.28
N GLU A 355 -10.60 20.55 9.95
CA GLU A 355 -11.74 20.70 10.87
C GLU A 355 -11.82 19.55 11.90
N GLY A 356 -11.11 18.43 11.69
CA GLY A 356 -11.13 17.26 12.56
C GLY A 356 -12.37 16.36 12.38
N THR A 357 -13.17 16.58 11.33
CA THR A 357 -14.41 15.82 11.07
C THR A 357 -14.19 14.66 10.09
N PHE A 358 -13.17 14.74 9.24
CA PHE A 358 -12.66 13.67 8.39
C PHE A 358 -11.29 13.23 8.90
N GLN A 359 -11.15 11.99 9.37
CA GLN A 359 -9.92 11.47 9.96
C GLN A 359 -9.20 10.52 8.97
N PRO A 360 -8.01 10.89 8.45
CA PRO A 360 -7.12 9.94 7.81
C PRO A 360 -6.62 8.95 8.86
N ILE A 361 -6.86 7.66 8.65
CA ILE A 361 -6.51 6.60 9.61
C ILE A 361 -5.68 5.51 8.93
N GLY A 362 -5.23 4.50 9.66
CA GLY A 362 -4.51 3.37 9.09
C GLY A 362 -3.00 3.56 9.03
N GLY A 363 -2.53 4.72 8.59
CA GLY A 363 -1.09 5.01 8.50
C GLY A 363 -0.33 4.14 7.48
N SER A 364 -1.03 3.35 6.66
CA SER A 364 -0.46 2.49 5.63
C SER A 364 -0.77 3.02 4.22
N TRP A 365 0.00 2.55 3.22
CA TRP A 365 -0.21 2.93 1.83
C TRP A 365 -1.52 2.36 1.27
N VAL A 366 -1.77 1.08 1.53
CA VAL A 366 -3.06 0.39 1.30
C VAL A 366 -3.43 -0.48 2.50
N GLU A 367 -4.68 -0.90 2.56
CA GLU A 367 -5.11 -2.04 3.39
C GLU A 367 -4.60 -3.32 2.73
N HIS A 368 -3.54 -3.91 3.28
CA HIS A 368 -2.79 -5.00 2.66
C HIS A 368 -2.95 -6.30 3.44
N ASP A 369 -2.83 -7.44 2.74
CA ASP A 369 -2.60 -8.72 3.40
C ASP A 369 -1.29 -8.70 4.19
N THR A 370 -1.26 -9.39 5.32
CA THR A 370 -0.14 -9.33 6.27
C THR A 370 0.59 -10.66 6.41
N ASN A 371 0.10 -11.70 5.73
CA ASN A 371 0.65 -13.05 5.74
C ASN A 371 1.62 -13.29 4.57
N MET A 372 1.24 -12.90 3.36
CA MET A 372 2.04 -13.17 2.17
C MET A 372 3.22 -12.22 1.96
N PRO A 373 3.09 -10.88 2.13
CA PRO A 373 4.21 -9.97 1.89
C PRO A 373 5.38 -10.19 2.86
N SER A 374 6.58 -9.82 2.43
CA SER A 374 7.75 -9.81 3.33
C SER A 374 7.62 -8.74 4.43
N GLY A 375 8.38 -8.88 5.52
CA GLY A 375 8.42 -7.87 6.58
C GLY A 375 8.83 -6.47 6.06
N GLU A 376 9.77 -6.40 5.13
CA GLU A 376 10.18 -5.14 4.48
C GLU A 376 9.00 -4.50 3.72
N SER A 377 8.19 -5.32 3.02
CA SER A 377 6.99 -4.84 2.34
C SER A 377 6.00 -4.21 3.33
N LEU A 378 5.79 -4.84 4.50
CA LEU A 378 4.92 -4.29 5.57
C LEU A 378 5.49 -2.97 6.12
N VAL A 379 6.80 -2.90 6.36
CA VAL A 379 7.48 -1.66 6.78
C VAL A 379 7.26 -0.56 5.73
N ARG A 380 7.41 -0.86 4.44
CA ARG A 380 7.20 0.12 3.36
C ARG A 380 5.77 0.63 3.29
N GLN A 381 4.78 -0.20 3.57
CA GLN A 381 3.39 0.24 3.66
C GLN A 381 3.24 1.39 4.68
N PHE A 382 3.82 1.24 5.86
CA PHE A 382 3.78 2.29 6.89
C PHE A 382 4.67 3.48 6.58
N VAL A 383 5.88 3.26 6.07
CA VAL A 383 6.79 4.38 5.71
C VAL A 383 6.15 5.28 4.65
N TYR A 384 5.55 4.72 3.60
CA TYR A 384 4.90 5.51 2.57
C TYR A 384 3.57 6.12 3.04
N GLY A 385 2.76 5.35 3.79
CA GLY A 385 1.49 5.83 4.34
C GLY A 385 1.68 6.99 5.32
N GLN A 386 2.50 6.80 6.37
CA GLN A 386 2.76 7.81 7.38
C GLN A 386 3.39 9.08 6.79
N ARG A 387 4.39 8.95 5.89
CA ARG A 387 5.01 10.12 5.24
C ARG A 387 4.02 10.90 4.39
N TYR A 388 3.11 10.20 3.70
CA TYR A 388 2.09 10.87 2.89
C TYR A 388 1.17 11.71 3.77
N PHE A 389 0.62 11.14 4.85
CA PHE A 389 -0.27 11.84 5.77
C PHE A 389 0.45 13.00 6.48
N GLU A 390 1.68 12.77 6.96
CA GLU A 390 2.51 13.81 7.58
C GLU A 390 2.77 14.97 6.61
N SER A 391 3.10 14.69 5.35
CA SER A 391 3.39 15.73 4.36
C SER A 391 2.18 16.57 3.93
N ARG A 392 0.96 16.00 3.92
CA ARG A 392 -0.26 16.66 3.40
C ARG A 392 -1.14 17.25 4.48
N PHE A 393 -1.17 16.61 5.65
CA PHE A 393 -2.06 16.95 6.76
C PHE A 393 -1.31 17.33 8.04
N GLY A 394 0.03 17.18 8.07
CA GLY A 394 0.86 17.61 9.18
C GLY A 394 0.85 16.68 10.41
N GLN A 395 0.23 15.49 10.29
CA GLN A 395 0.09 14.53 11.37
C GLN A 395 0.28 13.10 10.88
N ARG A 396 0.78 12.24 11.76
CA ARG A 396 0.85 10.79 11.56
C ARG A 396 -0.35 10.12 12.20
N CYS A 397 -0.77 8.98 11.65
CA CYS A 397 -1.82 8.17 12.24
C CYS A 397 -1.26 7.42 13.46
N ASN A 398 -2.05 7.31 14.54
CA ASN A 398 -1.72 6.53 15.74
C ASN A 398 -2.41 5.16 15.76
N THR A 399 -3.42 4.98 14.91
CA THR A 399 -4.26 3.79 14.83
C THR A 399 -4.10 3.09 13.48
N PHE A 400 -3.61 1.85 13.50
CA PHE A 400 -3.59 0.99 12.33
C PHE A 400 -4.99 0.37 12.14
N TRP A 401 -5.62 0.68 11.01
CA TRP A 401 -7.00 0.34 10.68
C TRP A 401 -6.99 -0.65 9.52
N LEU A 402 -7.28 -1.90 9.81
CA LEU A 402 -7.19 -3.00 8.86
C LEU A 402 -8.37 -3.98 9.03
N PRO A 403 -9.61 -3.55 8.74
CA PRO A 403 -10.82 -4.32 9.00
C PRO A 403 -10.94 -5.59 8.14
N ASP A 404 -10.48 -5.55 6.89
CA ASP A 404 -10.79 -6.57 5.87
C ASP A 404 -9.65 -7.56 5.56
N THR A 405 -8.62 -7.65 6.40
CA THR A 405 -7.47 -8.53 6.11
C THR A 405 -7.70 -9.99 6.53
N PHE A 406 -7.23 -10.93 5.70
CA PHE A 406 -7.45 -12.37 5.89
C PHE A 406 -6.36 -13.02 6.76
N GLY A 407 -6.28 -12.59 8.02
CA GLY A 407 -5.32 -13.09 9.01
C GLY A 407 -4.16 -12.14 9.27
N TYR A 408 -3.62 -12.18 10.48
CA TYR A 408 -2.69 -11.16 10.96
C TYR A 408 -1.39 -11.77 11.49
N SER A 409 -0.27 -11.42 10.87
CA SER A 409 1.03 -11.98 11.21
C SER A 409 1.53 -11.56 12.59
N THR A 410 2.29 -12.46 13.23
CA THR A 410 2.74 -12.36 14.64
C THR A 410 3.57 -11.11 14.96
N GLN A 411 4.26 -10.52 13.98
CA GLN A 411 5.18 -9.39 14.20
C GLN A 411 4.54 -8.01 13.97
N LEU A 412 3.28 -7.96 13.51
CA LEU A 412 2.63 -6.68 13.23
C LEU A 412 2.59 -5.71 14.41
N PRO A 413 2.36 -6.12 15.68
CA PRO A 413 2.43 -5.20 16.81
C PRO A 413 3.77 -4.47 16.90
N GLN A 414 4.89 -5.19 16.75
CA GLN A 414 6.23 -4.58 16.76
C GLN A 414 6.38 -3.55 15.64
N ILE A 415 5.98 -3.91 14.41
CA ILE A 415 6.09 -3.02 13.24
C ILE A 415 5.20 -1.78 13.43
N CYS A 416 3.99 -1.93 13.97
CA CYS A 416 3.11 -0.80 14.30
C CYS A 416 3.78 0.15 15.29
N ARG A 417 4.38 -0.39 16.37
CA ARG A 417 5.09 0.42 17.38
C ARG A 417 6.27 1.17 16.78
N LEU A 418 7.06 0.55 15.91
CA LEU A 418 8.15 1.20 15.20
C LEU A 418 7.66 2.30 14.24
N ALA A 419 6.47 2.13 13.65
CA ALA A 419 5.81 3.13 12.81
C ALA A 419 5.11 4.25 13.60
N GLY A 420 5.18 4.24 14.95
CA GLY A 420 4.56 5.23 15.83
C GLY A 420 3.08 4.98 16.14
N MET A 421 2.54 3.80 15.83
CA MET A 421 1.14 3.43 16.09
C MET A 421 1.05 2.50 17.30
N THR A 422 0.28 2.90 18.31
CA THR A 422 0.05 2.12 19.54
C THR A 422 -1.25 1.33 19.51
N ARG A 423 -2.10 1.59 18.49
CA ARG A 423 -3.49 1.11 18.43
C ARG A 423 -3.72 0.32 17.15
N PHE A 424 -4.58 -0.69 17.23
CA PHE A 424 -4.96 -1.55 16.11
C PHE A 424 -6.47 -1.78 16.07
N PHE A 425 -7.05 -1.69 14.89
CA PHE A 425 -8.45 -1.99 14.63
C PHE A 425 -8.58 -3.02 13.51
N THR A 426 -9.39 -4.04 13.74
CA THR A 426 -9.67 -5.13 12.79
C THR A 426 -11.09 -5.68 12.95
N GLN A 427 -11.59 -6.38 11.94
CA GLN A 427 -12.92 -7.01 12.00
C GLN A 427 -12.95 -8.49 11.57
N LYS A 428 -12.16 -8.93 10.59
CA LYS A 428 -12.30 -10.28 10.00
C LYS A 428 -12.25 -11.45 10.98
N LEU A 429 -11.58 -11.35 12.13
CA LEU A 429 -11.53 -12.45 13.09
C LEU A 429 -12.91 -12.80 13.68
N SER A 430 -13.92 -11.91 13.58
CA SER A 430 -15.29 -12.24 13.97
C SER A 430 -15.96 -13.23 13.02
N TRP A 431 -15.35 -13.51 11.85
CA TRP A 431 -15.88 -14.43 10.84
C TRP A 431 -15.25 -15.83 10.92
N ASN A 432 -14.48 -16.11 11.98
CA ASN A 432 -14.00 -17.47 12.22
C ASN A 432 -15.18 -18.44 12.33
N ASN A 433 -15.15 -19.51 11.54
CA ASN A 433 -16.24 -20.47 11.43
C ASN A 433 -16.06 -21.71 12.33
N ILE A 434 -14.89 -21.90 12.95
CA ILE A 434 -14.62 -23.01 13.87
C ILE A 434 -14.58 -22.47 15.30
N ASN A 435 -13.67 -21.53 15.59
CA ASN A 435 -13.51 -20.93 16.90
C ASN A 435 -13.87 -19.45 16.86
N ASN A 436 -14.96 -19.09 17.55
CA ASN A 436 -15.27 -17.71 17.84
C ASN A 436 -14.10 -17.07 18.60
N PHE A 437 -13.45 -16.07 17.99
CA PHE A 437 -12.31 -15.40 18.63
C PHE A 437 -12.76 -14.84 20.00
N PRO A 438 -11.99 -15.06 21.10
CA PRO A 438 -12.50 -14.91 22.46
C PRO A 438 -12.55 -13.47 22.97
N HIS A 439 -11.98 -12.50 22.24
CA HIS A 439 -11.82 -11.13 22.73
C HIS A 439 -12.34 -10.09 21.74
N THR A 440 -12.73 -8.94 22.27
CA THR A 440 -13.08 -7.75 21.48
C THR A 440 -12.05 -6.66 21.70
N THR A 441 -11.68 -6.41 22.96
CA THR A 441 -10.72 -5.39 23.37
C THR A 441 -9.60 -6.09 24.13
N PHE A 442 -8.37 -6.02 23.62
CA PHE A 442 -7.25 -6.80 24.15
C PHE A 442 -5.89 -6.19 23.78
N ASN A 443 -4.86 -6.55 24.54
CA ASN A 443 -3.47 -6.28 24.16
C ASN A 443 -2.98 -7.35 23.20
N TRP A 444 -2.63 -6.97 21.97
CA TRP A 444 -2.03 -7.88 21.01
C TRP A 444 -0.51 -7.78 21.10
N VAL A 445 0.14 -8.90 21.47
CA VAL A 445 1.55 -8.98 21.81
C VAL A 445 2.32 -9.76 20.73
N ALA A 446 3.36 -9.13 20.19
CA ALA A 446 4.27 -9.71 19.21
C ALA A 446 5.27 -10.68 19.86
N LEU A 447 6.06 -11.36 19.01
CA LEU A 447 7.04 -12.37 19.45
C LEU A 447 8.16 -11.79 20.34
N ASP A 448 8.45 -10.50 20.21
CA ASP A 448 9.46 -9.79 21.00
C ASP A 448 8.91 -9.18 22.30
N GLY A 449 7.61 -9.30 22.55
CA GLY A 449 6.92 -8.67 23.68
C GLY A 449 6.40 -7.25 23.40
N SER A 450 6.64 -6.68 22.22
CA SER A 450 6.01 -5.42 21.81
C SER A 450 4.49 -5.60 21.73
N GLN A 451 3.72 -4.61 22.17
CA GLN A 451 2.25 -4.72 22.18
C GLN A 451 1.53 -3.48 21.65
N VAL A 452 0.34 -3.71 21.09
CA VAL A 452 -0.63 -2.69 20.67
C VAL A 452 -1.99 -2.98 21.27
N VAL A 453 -2.76 -1.93 21.56
CA VAL A 453 -4.16 -2.07 22.01
C VAL A 453 -5.02 -2.38 20.78
N CYS A 454 -5.63 -3.56 20.75
CA CYS A 454 -6.49 -4.01 19.66
C CYS A 454 -7.96 -3.91 20.05
N HIS A 455 -8.78 -3.39 19.13
CA HIS A 455 -10.24 -3.42 19.24
C HIS A 455 -10.89 -3.93 17.97
N MET A 456 -11.97 -4.70 18.12
CA MET A 456 -12.85 -5.15 17.05
C MET A 456 -14.27 -4.66 17.33
N THR A 457 -15.08 -4.36 16.31
CA THR A 457 -16.48 -4.00 16.60
C THR A 457 -17.25 -5.25 17.03
N PRO A 458 -18.00 -5.21 18.16
CA PRO A 458 -18.84 -6.33 18.57
C PRO A 458 -20.00 -6.60 17.61
N ALA A 459 -20.42 -5.62 16.79
CA ALA A 459 -21.45 -5.80 15.78
C ALA A 459 -21.05 -6.77 14.64
N GLU A 460 -19.82 -7.30 14.68
CA GLU A 460 -19.27 -8.29 13.75
C GLU A 460 -19.15 -7.83 12.29
N THR A 461 -19.25 -6.52 12.06
CA THR A 461 -19.12 -5.88 10.74
C THR A 461 -18.56 -4.45 10.84
N TYR A 462 -17.82 -4.03 9.82
CA TYR A 462 -17.37 -2.65 9.65
C TYR A 462 -18.25 -1.84 8.68
N THR A 463 -19.34 -2.46 8.22
CA THR A 463 -20.36 -1.89 7.30
C THR A 463 -21.73 -1.90 7.95
N ALA A 464 -21.83 -1.58 9.25
CA ALA A 464 -23.11 -1.58 9.95
C ALA A 464 -24.09 -0.59 9.28
N GLU A 465 -25.37 -0.94 9.26
CA GLU A 465 -26.46 -0.12 8.68
C GLU A 465 -27.06 0.86 9.69
N ALA A 466 -26.42 0.94 10.87
CA ALA A 466 -26.87 1.73 12.01
C ALA A 466 -28.32 1.41 12.41
N HIS A 467 -28.73 0.15 12.28
CA HIS A 467 -30.01 -0.31 12.80
C HIS A 467 -29.97 -0.39 14.32
N PHE A 468 -31.15 -0.41 14.94
CA PHE A 468 -31.31 -0.67 16.36
C PHE A 468 -30.54 -1.92 16.81
N GLY A 469 -30.64 -3.00 16.02
CA GLY A 469 -29.94 -4.26 16.27
C GLY A 469 -28.41 -4.12 16.25
N ASP A 470 -27.84 -3.23 15.43
CA ASP A 470 -26.39 -2.97 15.39
C ASP A 470 -25.92 -2.28 16.68
N VAL A 471 -26.68 -1.31 17.17
CA VAL A 471 -26.43 -0.62 18.44
C VAL A 471 -26.52 -1.61 19.60
N ARG A 472 -27.56 -2.46 19.64
CA ARG A 472 -27.69 -3.51 20.67
C ARG A 472 -26.51 -4.48 20.63
N ARG A 473 -26.18 -5.01 19.44
CA ARG A 473 -25.08 -5.97 19.24
C ARG A 473 -23.72 -5.41 19.65
N SER A 474 -23.51 -4.10 19.49
CA SER A 474 -22.30 -3.40 19.92
C SER A 474 -21.98 -3.55 21.42
N ILE A 475 -22.94 -3.99 22.24
CA ILE A 475 -22.69 -4.39 23.63
C ILE A 475 -22.96 -5.88 23.84
N THR A 476 -24.09 -6.42 23.37
CA THR A 476 -24.46 -7.82 23.68
C THR A 476 -23.50 -8.86 23.11
N GLN A 477 -22.71 -8.52 22.09
CA GLN A 477 -21.68 -9.39 21.51
C GLN A 477 -20.25 -9.00 21.94
N HIS A 478 -20.07 -8.07 22.88
CA HIS A 478 -18.75 -7.65 23.35
C HIS A 478 -18.12 -8.73 24.24
N LYS A 479 -17.02 -9.32 23.80
CA LYS A 479 -16.43 -10.54 24.38
C LYS A 479 -15.47 -10.27 25.54
N SER A 480 -15.06 -9.02 25.72
CA SER A 480 -14.13 -8.57 26.78
C SER A 480 -14.80 -7.59 27.74
N MET A 481 -16.11 -7.75 27.99
CA MET A 481 -16.92 -6.79 28.76
C MET A 481 -16.52 -6.73 30.24
N ASP A 482 -15.96 -7.83 30.76
CA ASP A 482 -15.45 -7.91 32.14
C ASP A 482 -14.28 -6.95 32.38
N GLN A 483 -13.53 -6.58 31.33
CA GLN A 483 -12.46 -5.59 31.40
C GLN A 483 -13.01 -4.20 31.04
N ASP A 484 -13.68 -4.07 29.90
CA ASP A 484 -14.15 -2.78 29.40
C ASP A 484 -15.50 -2.89 28.70
N PRO A 485 -16.53 -2.11 29.09
CA PRO A 485 -17.84 -2.16 28.47
C PRO A 485 -17.98 -1.24 27.24
N THR A 486 -16.96 -0.46 26.87
CA THR A 486 -17.05 0.49 25.76
C THR A 486 -16.71 -0.14 24.42
N SER A 487 -17.35 0.31 23.35
CA SER A 487 -17.16 -0.25 22.01
C SER A 487 -17.23 0.78 20.89
N LEU A 488 -16.61 0.44 19.76
CA LEU A 488 -16.79 1.15 18.49
C LEU A 488 -17.91 0.50 17.66
N LEU A 489 -18.70 1.34 17.02
CA LEU A 489 -19.62 0.96 15.95
C LEU A 489 -19.15 1.62 14.64
N ALA A 490 -18.52 0.84 13.77
CA ALA A 490 -18.13 1.28 12.43
C ALA A 490 -19.30 1.05 11.47
N PHE A 491 -19.87 2.14 10.93
CA PHE A 491 -21.09 2.10 10.11
C PHE A 491 -20.90 2.78 8.76
N GLY A 492 -21.68 2.34 7.77
CA GLY A 492 -21.61 2.84 6.39
C GLY A 492 -21.58 1.74 5.35
N LYS A 493 -21.80 2.12 4.09
CA LYS A 493 -21.64 1.21 2.95
C LYS A 493 -20.15 1.06 2.64
N GLY A 494 -19.65 -0.18 2.71
CA GLY A 494 -18.25 -0.55 2.50
C GLY A 494 -18.03 -1.39 1.24
N ASP A 495 -16.87 -2.04 1.17
CA ASP A 495 -16.37 -2.97 0.14
C ASP A 495 -16.25 -2.36 -1.26
N GLY A 496 -17.33 -1.79 -1.80
CA GLY A 496 -17.37 -1.02 -3.04
C GLY A 496 -17.45 0.49 -2.88
N GLY A 497 -17.44 1.00 -1.64
CA GLY A 497 -17.56 2.41 -1.30
C GLY A 497 -18.99 2.89 -0.98
N GLY A 498 -19.22 4.20 -1.13
CA GLY A 498 -20.48 4.87 -0.81
C GLY A 498 -20.48 5.56 0.56
N GLY A 499 -19.99 4.86 1.59
CA GLY A 499 -19.89 5.34 2.97
C GLY A 499 -21.26 5.52 3.65
N PRO A 500 -21.31 6.17 4.82
CA PRO A 500 -22.56 6.49 5.50
C PRO A 500 -23.57 7.24 4.64
N THR A 501 -24.86 6.95 4.83
CA THR A 501 -26.00 7.69 4.26
C THR A 501 -26.62 8.60 5.32
N TRP A 502 -27.50 9.53 4.91
CA TRP A 502 -28.19 10.39 5.88
C TRP A 502 -29.13 9.58 6.78
N GLN A 503 -29.71 8.49 6.25
CA GLN A 503 -30.55 7.57 7.00
C GLN A 503 -29.79 6.94 8.17
N HIS A 504 -28.52 6.57 8.00
CA HIS A 504 -27.70 6.03 9.10
C HIS A 504 -27.59 7.04 10.25
N LEU A 505 -27.33 8.31 9.94
CA LEU A 505 -27.18 9.38 10.93
C LEU A 505 -28.50 9.65 11.65
N GLU A 506 -29.62 9.74 10.92
CA GLU A 506 -30.93 9.94 11.53
C GLU A 506 -31.34 8.78 12.43
N LYS A 507 -31.05 7.52 12.03
CA LYS A 507 -31.29 6.33 12.85
C LYS A 507 -30.49 6.37 14.16
N LEU A 508 -29.19 6.71 14.11
CA LEU A 508 -28.36 6.82 15.32
C LEU A 508 -28.86 7.89 16.29
N ARG A 509 -29.39 9.02 15.79
CA ARG A 509 -30.04 10.03 16.64
C ARG A 509 -31.26 9.45 17.37
N ARG A 510 -32.12 8.67 16.68
CA ARG A 510 -33.31 8.05 17.29
C ARG A 510 -32.92 6.95 18.28
N CYS A 511 -31.91 6.14 17.95
CA CYS A 511 -31.36 5.17 18.88
C CYS A 511 -30.87 5.84 20.17
N ARG A 512 -30.13 6.96 20.06
CA ARG A 512 -29.72 7.73 21.25
C ARG A 512 -30.94 8.25 22.04
N GLY A 513 -31.95 8.78 21.36
CA GLY A 513 -33.19 9.21 22.00
C GLY A 513 -33.88 8.10 22.81
N ILE A 514 -34.06 6.91 22.23
CA ILE A 514 -34.60 5.73 22.94
C ILE A 514 -33.74 5.40 24.15
N SER A 515 -32.42 5.35 23.99
CA SER A 515 -31.50 5.06 25.10
C SER A 515 -31.69 6.01 26.28
N ASP A 516 -31.89 7.31 26.03
CA ASP A 516 -32.04 8.30 27.10
C ASP A 516 -33.43 8.31 27.72
N LYS A 517 -34.47 7.89 27.00
CA LYS A 517 -35.86 7.85 27.51
C LYS A 517 -36.20 6.55 28.23
N VAL A 518 -35.71 5.43 27.71
CA VAL A 518 -36.15 4.09 28.08
C VAL A 518 -35.05 3.32 28.81
N GLY A 519 -33.77 3.63 28.56
CA GLY A 519 -32.62 3.09 29.29
C GLY A 519 -32.17 1.67 28.90
N LEU A 520 -33.00 0.89 28.21
CA LEU A 520 -32.67 -0.51 27.87
C LEU A 520 -31.71 -0.65 26.67
N LEU A 521 -31.77 0.26 25.69
CA LEU A 521 -30.79 0.29 24.59
C LEU A 521 -29.53 1.03 25.04
N PRO A 522 -28.31 0.49 24.84
CA PRO A 522 -27.09 1.17 25.24
C PRO A 522 -26.90 2.51 24.54
N ARG A 523 -26.44 3.51 25.30
CA ARG A 523 -26.21 4.86 24.77
C ARG A 523 -25.10 4.88 23.73
N VAL A 524 -25.46 5.30 22.53
CA VAL A 524 -24.54 5.59 21.43
C VAL A 524 -24.19 7.08 21.39
N LYS A 525 -22.96 7.41 21.02
CA LYS A 525 -22.49 8.78 20.83
C LYS A 525 -21.80 8.94 19.48
N MET A 526 -22.02 10.10 18.88
CA MET A 526 -21.25 10.62 17.76
C MET A 526 -20.54 11.93 18.17
N GLY A 527 -19.51 12.32 17.42
CA GLY A 527 -18.73 13.54 17.65
C GLY A 527 -17.30 13.29 18.14
N ASP A 528 -17.05 12.12 18.71
CA ASP A 528 -15.72 11.65 19.09
C ASP A 528 -15.05 10.96 17.89
N SER A 529 -13.73 11.10 17.77
CA SER A 529 -12.92 10.38 16.78
C SER A 529 -12.57 8.96 17.23
N VAL A 530 -12.03 8.14 16.33
CA VAL A 530 -11.48 6.83 16.70
C VAL A 530 -10.33 7.00 17.70
N ASP A 531 -9.54 8.07 17.54
CA ASP A 531 -8.40 8.32 18.40
C ASP A 531 -8.83 8.74 19.82
N ASP A 532 -9.99 9.39 19.98
CA ASP A 532 -10.57 9.71 21.29
C ASP A 532 -11.04 8.44 22.02
N PHE A 533 -11.64 7.49 21.29
CA PHE A 533 -12.02 6.19 21.84
C PHE A 533 -10.81 5.44 22.39
N PHE A 534 -9.77 5.28 21.57
CA PHE A 534 -8.55 4.59 22.01
C PHE A 534 -7.79 5.37 23.08
N ALA A 535 -7.76 6.69 23.05
CA ALA A 535 -7.12 7.49 24.10
C ALA A 535 -7.78 7.28 25.47
N ARG A 536 -9.11 7.17 25.53
CA ARG A 536 -9.82 6.84 26.78
C ARG A 536 -9.51 5.43 27.26
N LEU A 537 -9.33 4.48 26.34
CA LEU A 537 -8.96 3.11 26.68
C LEU A 537 -7.52 3.03 27.21
N GLU A 538 -6.57 3.64 26.51
CA GLU A 538 -5.16 3.75 26.92
C GLU A 538 -5.03 4.45 28.28
N LYS A 539 -5.76 5.54 28.50
CA LYS A 539 -5.78 6.23 29.79
C LYS A 539 -6.27 5.32 30.93
N ARG A 540 -7.33 4.54 30.70
CA ARG A 540 -7.81 3.57 31.70
C ARG A 540 -6.77 2.49 31.98
N VAL A 541 -6.03 2.05 30.96
CA VAL A 541 -4.90 1.11 31.12
C VAL A 541 -3.79 1.72 31.97
N GLU A 542 -3.45 3.01 31.77
CA GLU A 542 -2.50 3.74 32.60
C GLU A 542 -2.99 3.88 34.06
N GLU A 543 -4.30 4.01 34.26
CA GLU A 543 -4.94 4.08 35.58
C GLU A 543 -5.10 2.70 36.28
N GLY A 544 -4.66 1.61 35.63
CA GLY A 544 -4.62 0.26 36.22
C GLY A 544 -5.61 -0.74 35.61
N LEU A 545 -6.28 -0.43 34.50
CA LEU A 545 -7.09 -1.41 33.77
C LEU A 545 -6.19 -2.48 33.11
N GLU A 546 -6.36 -3.73 33.54
CA GLU A 546 -5.69 -4.88 32.92
C GLU A 546 -6.53 -5.45 31.77
N LEU A 547 -6.09 -5.25 30.53
CA LEU A 547 -6.69 -5.90 29.36
C LEU A 547 -6.17 -7.33 29.21
N VAL A 548 -7.04 -8.21 28.74
CA VAL A 548 -6.65 -9.56 28.30
C VAL A 548 -5.60 -9.48 27.18
N THR A 549 -4.68 -10.45 27.15
CA THR A 549 -3.54 -10.45 26.23
C THR A 549 -3.64 -11.60 25.22
N TRP A 550 -3.34 -11.33 23.96
CA TRP A 550 -3.15 -12.35 22.94
C TRP A 550 -1.70 -12.34 22.45
N TYR A 551 -0.98 -13.45 22.62
CA TYR A 551 0.40 -13.60 22.18
C TYR A 551 0.48 -14.26 20.81
N GLY A 552 1.22 -13.65 19.88
CA GLY A 552 1.52 -14.24 18.57
C GLY A 552 0.46 -13.94 17.51
N GLU A 553 0.14 -14.94 16.68
CA GLU A 553 -0.62 -14.76 15.45
C GLU A 553 -2.10 -14.58 15.77
N LEU A 554 -2.77 -13.61 15.12
CA LEU A 554 -4.24 -13.63 15.06
C LEU A 554 -4.64 -14.45 13.84
N TYR A 555 -4.66 -15.76 14.04
CA TYR A 555 -4.97 -16.71 12.98
C TYR A 555 -6.44 -16.60 12.54
N PHE A 556 -6.64 -16.35 11.25
CA PHE A 556 -7.96 -16.28 10.64
C PHE A 556 -8.34 -17.64 10.04
N GLU A 557 -9.43 -18.22 10.53
CA GLU A 557 -9.79 -19.61 10.25
C GLU A 557 -10.61 -19.80 8.96
N LEU A 558 -10.77 -18.74 8.19
CA LEU A 558 -11.50 -18.71 6.93
C LEU A 558 -10.58 -18.21 5.80
N HIS A 559 -11.01 -18.37 4.54
CA HIS A 559 -10.30 -17.89 3.35
C HIS A 559 -8.87 -18.43 3.13
N ARG A 560 -8.47 -19.56 3.74
CA ARG A 560 -7.13 -20.17 3.56
C ARG A 560 -6.72 -20.44 2.11
N GLY A 561 -7.70 -20.66 1.22
CA GLY A 561 -7.45 -20.83 -0.21
C GLY A 561 -6.78 -19.63 -0.88
N THR A 562 -6.83 -18.45 -0.24
CA THR A 562 -6.16 -17.24 -0.70
C THR A 562 -4.63 -17.38 -0.71
N TYR A 563 -4.04 -18.27 0.12
CA TYR A 563 -2.59 -18.50 0.14
C TYR A 563 -2.08 -19.28 -1.08
N THR A 564 -2.92 -20.12 -1.69
CA THR A 564 -2.52 -20.98 -2.82
C THR A 564 -3.08 -20.53 -4.17
N THR A 565 -4.27 -19.93 -4.20
CA THR A 565 -4.86 -19.39 -5.43
C THR A 565 -4.03 -18.24 -6.03
N GLN A 566 -4.18 -17.94 -7.31
CA GLN A 566 -3.40 -16.88 -7.99
C GLN A 566 -1.88 -17.01 -7.80
N ALA A 567 -1.36 -18.25 -7.90
CA ALA A 567 0.05 -18.57 -7.66
C ALA A 567 1.02 -17.77 -8.53
N ASN A 568 0.65 -17.48 -9.79
CA ASN A 568 1.48 -16.65 -10.68
C ASN A 568 1.69 -15.24 -10.12
N ASN A 569 0.63 -14.62 -9.58
CA ASN A 569 0.73 -13.28 -8.99
C ASN A 569 1.61 -13.31 -7.73
N LYS A 570 1.44 -14.33 -6.89
CA LYS A 570 2.27 -14.50 -5.68
C LYS A 570 3.74 -14.73 -6.01
N TRP A 571 4.02 -15.57 -7.00
CA TRP A 571 5.39 -15.83 -7.47
C TRP A 571 6.03 -14.56 -8.03
N ASN A 572 5.32 -13.81 -8.87
CA ASN A 572 5.79 -12.53 -9.39
C ASN A 572 5.98 -11.49 -8.28
N ASN A 573 5.08 -11.43 -7.30
CA ASN A 573 5.22 -10.53 -6.15
C ASN A 573 6.47 -10.86 -5.34
N ARG A 574 6.66 -12.14 -4.95
CA ARG A 574 7.85 -12.56 -4.19
C ARG A 574 9.15 -12.30 -4.97
N LYS A 575 9.17 -12.61 -6.27
CA LYS A 575 10.32 -12.31 -7.12
C LYS A 575 10.60 -10.80 -7.15
N SER A 576 9.56 -9.98 -7.24
CA SER A 576 9.70 -8.52 -7.23
C SER A 576 10.19 -7.99 -5.88
N GLU A 577 9.72 -8.53 -4.76
CA GLU A 577 10.21 -8.18 -3.42
C GLU A 577 11.71 -8.45 -3.27
N ILE A 578 12.16 -9.65 -3.67
CA ILE A 578 13.59 -10.02 -3.62
C ILE A 578 14.41 -9.13 -4.54
N MET A 579 13.95 -8.90 -5.77
CA MET A 579 14.65 -8.04 -6.72
C MET A 579 14.75 -6.59 -6.23
N LEU A 580 13.69 -6.03 -5.64
CA LEU A 580 13.71 -4.67 -5.09
C LEU A 580 14.67 -4.57 -3.91
N HIS A 581 14.64 -5.54 -3.00
CA HIS A 581 15.60 -5.62 -1.89
C HIS A 581 17.05 -5.64 -2.38
N ASP A 582 17.36 -6.54 -3.34
CA ASP A 582 18.72 -6.70 -3.84
C ASP A 582 19.20 -5.46 -4.60
N ILE A 583 18.31 -4.82 -5.37
CA ILE A 583 18.61 -3.55 -6.06
C ILE A 583 18.91 -2.46 -5.04
N GLU A 584 18.09 -2.29 -4.00
CA GLU A 584 18.33 -1.27 -2.98
C GLU A 584 19.63 -1.52 -2.21
N TYR A 585 19.91 -2.78 -1.85
CA TYR A 585 21.16 -3.15 -1.19
C TYR A 585 22.39 -2.86 -2.05
N LEU A 586 22.39 -3.32 -3.31
CA LEU A 586 23.49 -3.10 -4.24
C LEU A 586 23.65 -1.63 -4.61
N ALA A 587 22.56 -0.90 -4.80
CA ALA A 587 22.58 0.55 -5.04
C ALA A 587 23.15 1.29 -3.82
N THR A 588 22.81 0.86 -2.61
CA THR A 588 23.37 1.44 -1.38
C THR A 588 24.87 1.15 -1.26
N LEU A 589 25.33 -0.08 -1.53
CA LEU A 589 26.76 -0.40 -1.54
C LEU A 589 27.54 0.38 -2.60
N ALA A 590 26.99 0.49 -3.81
CA ALA A 590 27.56 1.30 -4.88
C ALA A 590 27.62 2.78 -4.47
N SER A 591 26.58 3.28 -3.81
CA SER A 591 26.56 4.64 -3.29
C SER A 591 27.66 4.82 -2.24
N ILE A 592 27.84 3.90 -1.29
CA ILE A 592 28.85 4.04 -0.24
C ILE A 592 30.28 3.99 -0.81
N GLN A 593 30.54 3.18 -1.84
CA GLN A 593 31.89 3.07 -2.43
C GLN A 593 32.28 4.23 -3.36
N ASP A 594 31.32 4.84 -4.05
CA ASP A 594 31.60 5.88 -5.04
C ASP A 594 31.05 7.28 -4.67
N VAL A 595 30.19 7.45 -3.66
CA VAL A 595 29.57 8.76 -3.30
C VAL A 595 30.56 9.74 -2.69
N ASP A 596 31.59 9.31 -1.95
CA ASP A 596 32.63 10.24 -1.49
C ASP A 596 33.36 10.90 -2.68
N SER A 597 33.40 10.21 -3.84
CA SER A 597 34.00 10.71 -5.07
C SER A 597 33.01 11.39 -6.03
N LEU A 598 31.72 11.06 -5.95
CA LEU A 598 30.64 11.60 -6.80
C LEU A 598 29.96 12.83 -6.18
N GLY A 599 29.78 12.87 -4.86
CA GLY A 599 29.14 13.98 -4.15
C GLY A 599 29.91 15.30 -4.33
N ASN A 600 31.23 15.22 -4.41
CA ASN A 600 32.11 16.37 -4.63
C ASN A 600 32.19 16.83 -6.11
N ILE A 601 31.61 16.10 -7.07
CA ILE A 601 31.70 16.46 -8.50
C ILE A 601 30.92 17.75 -8.79
N SER A 602 29.75 17.91 -8.18
CA SER A 602 28.93 19.12 -8.35
C SER A 602 29.69 20.36 -7.92
N ASP A 603 30.25 20.33 -6.70
CA ASP A 603 31.03 21.43 -6.14
C ASP A 603 32.29 21.71 -6.97
N MET A 604 33.02 20.66 -7.35
CA MET A 604 34.20 20.77 -8.21
C MET A 604 33.88 21.35 -9.61
N PHE A 605 32.72 21.05 -10.18
CA PHE A 605 32.30 21.59 -11.46
C PHE A 605 32.01 23.09 -11.35
N HIS A 606 31.30 23.52 -10.30
CA HIS A 606 31.01 24.94 -10.06
C HIS A 606 32.28 25.74 -9.71
N GLU A 607 33.20 25.16 -8.94
CA GLU A 607 34.51 25.74 -8.68
C GLU A 607 35.36 25.84 -9.95
N ALA A 608 35.38 24.83 -10.82
CA ALA A 608 36.26 24.84 -11.99
C ALA A 608 36.03 26.03 -12.94
N TRP A 609 34.77 26.35 -13.29
CA TRP A 609 34.51 27.45 -14.22
C TRP A 609 34.65 28.82 -13.56
N SER A 610 34.30 28.95 -12.28
CA SER A 610 34.45 30.20 -11.52
C SER A 610 35.92 30.60 -11.37
N GLN A 611 36.79 29.65 -11.07
CA GLN A 611 38.24 29.86 -10.94
C GLN A 611 38.89 30.25 -12.27
N VAL A 612 38.40 29.74 -13.42
CA VAL A 612 38.89 30.15 -14.75
C VAL A 612 38.52 31.60 -15.07
N LEU A 613 37.32 32.03 -14.70
CA LEU A 613 36.90 33.43 -14.85
C LEU A 613 37.73 34.36 -13.95
N GLU A 614 38.00 33.96 -12.72
CA GLU A 614 38.82 34.71 -11.77
C GLU A 614 40.24 34.93 -12.28
N VAL A 615 40.88 33.89 -12.86
CA VAL A 615 42.18 34.02 -13.55
C VAL A 615 42.09 35.01 -14.71
N GLY A 616 41.05 34.95 -15.54
CA GLY A 616 40.88 35.85 -16.69
C GLY A 616 40.74 37.32 -16.29
N ILE A 617 39.96 37.60 -15.24
CA ILE A 617 39.78 38.95 -14.68
C ILE A 617 41.08 39.42 -14.01
N GLY A 618 41.72 38.57 -13.20
CA GLY A 618 42.97 38.92 -12.54
C GLY A 618 44.11 39.22 -13.54
N VAL A 619 44.19 38.48 -14.66
CA VAL A 619 45.17 38.73 -15.73
C VAL A 619 44.91 40.05 -16.45
N THR A 620 43.64 40.41 -16.69
CA THR A 620 43.30 41.70 -17.31
C THR A 620 43.62 42.88 -16.39
N LEU A 621 43.35 42.76 -15.08
CA LEU A 621 43.76 43.75 -14.07
C LEU A 621 45.30 43.85 -13.98
N LEU A 622 46.00 42.71 -14.05
CA LEU A 622 47.46 42.68 -14.05
C LEU A 622 48.04 43.34 -15.31
N ALA A 623 47.42 43.14 -16.47
CA ALA A 623 47.82 43.78 -17.73
C ALA A 623 47.67 45.30 -17.68
N GLN A 624 46.67 45.81 -16.97
CA GLN A 624 46.50 47.26 -16.76
C GLN A 624 47.59 47.84 -15.85
N GLN A 625 48.05 47.10 -14.84
CA GLN A 625 49.04 47.59 -13.87
C GLN A 625 50.49 47.50 -14.36
N ILE A 626 50.90 46.35 -14.92
CA ILE A 626 52.30 46.08 -15.29
C ILE A 626 52.50 45.86 -16.80
N GLY A 627 51.48 46.10 -17.61
CA GLY A 627 51.57 45.97 -19.07
C GLY A 627 51.87 44.54 -19.51
N TRP A 628 52.79 44.38 -20.47
CA TRP A 628 53.13 43.08 -21.05
C TRP A 628 53.79 42.09 -20.07
N PHE A 629 54.25 42.55 -18.91
CA PHE A 629 54.78 41.69 -17.85
C PHE A 629 53.72 40.77 -17.22
N CYS A 630 52.43 41.00 -17.48
CA CYS A 630 51.34 40.08 -17.11
C CYS A 630 51.47 38.69 -17.76
N LEU A 631 52.30 38.54 -18.80
CA LEU A 631 52.58 37.27 -19.45
C LEU A 631 53.52 36.36 -18.64
N VAL A 632 54.29 36.91 -17.69
CA VAL A 632 55.24 36.14 -16.87
C VAL A 632 54.52 35.09 -16.00
N PRO A 633 53.47 35.44 -15.22
CA PRO A 633 52.65 34.46 -14.54
C PRO A 633 52.03 33.43 -15.48
N LEU A 634 51.55 33.83 -16.66
CA LEU A 634 50.93 32.90 -17.62
C LEU A 634 51.92 31.85 -18.17
N LEU A 635 53.18 32.24 -18.41
CA LEU A 635 54.23 31.31 -18.82
C LEU A 635 54.56 30.30 -17.71
N LEU A 636 54.63 30.76 -16.45
CA LEU A 636 54.86 29.89 -15.29
C LEU A 636 53.67 28.96 -15.03
N ILE A 637 52.43 29.46 -15.16
CA ILE A 637 51.19 28.66 -15.11
C ILE A 637 51.21 27.60 -16.21
N SER A 638 51.60 27.96 -17.44
CA SER A 638 51.70 27.00 -18.55
C SER A 638 52.78 25.93 -18.30
N GLY A 639 53.90 26.30 -17.69
CA GLY A 639 54.94 25.37 -17.27
C GLY A 639 54.43 24.36 -16.22
N CYS A 640 53.78 24.84 -15.16
CA CYS A 640 53.17 24.00 -14.14
C CYS A 640 52.03 23.13 -14.69
N SER A 641 51.23 23.65 -15.63
CA SER A 641 50.15 22.90 -16.29
C SER A 641 50.66 21.67 -17.06
N ASN A 642 51.83 21.78 -17.72
CA ASN A 642 52.46 20.63 -18.37
C ASN A 642 52.92 19.57 -17.35
N MET A 643 53.39 20.00 -16.18
CA MET A 643 53.72 19.09 -15.07
C MET A 643 52.47 18.35 -14.56
N THR A 644 51.33 19.04 -14.41
CA THR A 644 50.06 18.42 -14.03
C THR A 644 49.57 17.40 -15.06
N ARG A 645 49.76 17.65 -16.37
CA ARG A 645 49.46 16.65 -17.42
C ARG A 645 50.36 15.41 -17.30
N TYR A 646 51.64 15.60 -17.03
CA TYR A 646 52.57 14.50 -16.79
C TYR A 646 52.16 13.66 -15.57
N VAL A 647 51.77 14.30 -14.48
CA VAL A 647 51.23 13.65 -13.28
C VAL A 647 49.97 12.84 -13.64
N ALA A 648 49.00 13.44 -14.33
CA ALA A 648 47.74 12.78 -14.68
C ALA A 648 47.94 11.53 -15.55
N LYS A 649 48.88 11.57 -16.51
CA LYS A 649 49.20 10.43 -17.38
C LYS A 649 49.85 9.27 -16.62
N ASN A 650 50.71 9.57 -15.63
CA ASN A 650 51.48 8.55 -14.92
C ASN A 650 50.83 8.07 -13.62
N LEU A 651 49.85 8.81 -13.08
CA LEU A 651 49.17 8.45 -11.83
C LEU A 651 48.34 7.17 -11.99
N ARG A 652 47.55 7.06 -13.07
CA ARG A 652 46.64 5.92 -13.32
C ARG A 652 47.34 4.54 -13.31
N PRO A 653 48.40 4.29 -14.11
CA PRO A 653 49.05 2.98 -14.13
C PRO A 653 49.72 2.64 -12.79
N LYS A 654 50.31 3.64 -12.11
CA LYS A 654 50.97 3.45 -10.81
C LYS A 654 49.96 3.18 -9.68
N GLN A 655 48.82 3.88 -9.66
CA GLN A 655 47.71 3.62 -8.75
C GLN A 655 47.16 2.20 -8.93
N HIS A 656 46.99 1.77 -10.19
CA HIS A 656 46.55 0.42 -10.50
C HIS A 656 47.54 -0.65 -10.00
N ALA A 657 48.84 -0.44 -10.21
CA ALA A 657 49.88 -1.34 -9.72
C ALA A 657 49.88 -1.46 -8.19
N TRP A 658 49.73 -0.34 -7.47
CA TRP A 658 49.61 -0.36 -6.02
C TRP A 658 48.35 -1.09 -5.54
N ASN A 659 47.18 -0.78 -6.11
CA ASN A 659 45.93 -1.45 -5.76
C ASN A 659 46.00 -2.97 -5.98
N LYS A 660 46.63 -3.41 -7.08
CA LYS A 660 46.88 -4.83 -7.35
C LYS A 660 47.75 -5.48 -6.27
N ALA A 661 48.88 -4.86 -5.91
CA ALA A 661 49.77 -5.36 -4.86
C ALA A 661 49.09 -5.43 -3.48
N THR A 662 48.25 -4.44 -3.14
CA THR A 662 47.43 -4.45 -1.92
C THR A 662 46.44 -5.61 -1.92
N GLN A 663 45.76 -5.86 -3.04
CA GLN A 663 44.83 -6.98 -3.17
C GLN A 663 45.54 -8.33 -3.02
N ASP A 664 46.70 -8.50 -3.65
CA ASP A 664 47.53 -9.72 -3.55
C ASP A 664 47.95 -9.99 -2.10
N ARG A 665 48.35 -8.94 -1.35
CA ARG A 665 48.68 -9.07 0.08
C ARG A 665 47.46 -9.47 0.90
N ILE A 666 46.31 -8.83 0.69
CA ILE A 666 45.06 -9.14 1.43
C ILE A 666 44.68 -10.61 1.20
N ASN A 667 44.71 -11.07 -0.05
CA ASN A 667 44.41 -12.46 -0.39
C ASN A 667 45.35 -13.44 0.32
N LYS A 668 46.67 -13.16 0.37
CA LYS A 668 47.64 -13.97 1.12
C LYS A 668 47.35 -13.98 2.63
N VAL A 669 47.06 -12.82 3.22
CA VAL A 669 46.75 -12.72 4.66
C VAL A 669 45.49 -13.50 5.02
N VAL A 670 44.43 -13.39 4.22
CA VAL A 670 43.18 -14.14 4.44
C VAL A 670 43.43 -15.64 4.33
N SER A 671 44.20 -16.09 3.32
CA SER A 671 44.59 -17.50 3.18
C SER A 671 45.38 -18.01 4.39
N ILE A 672 46.32 -17.23 4.91
CA ILE A 672 47.11 -17.60 6.11
C ILE A 672 46.23 -17.66 7.36
N LEU A 673 45.38 -16.65 7.57
CA LEU A 673 44.48 -16.58 8.73
C LEU A 673 43.50 -17.76 8.76
N SER A 674 43.00 -18.17 7.59
CA SER A 674 42.13 -19.34 7.46
C SER A 674 42.81 -20.66 7.91
N SER A 675 44.15 -20.70 7.92
CA SER A 675 44.97 -21.88 8.24
C SER A 675 45.89 -21.66 9.45
N ILE A 676 45.61 -20.67 10.30
CA ILE A 676 46.52 -20.20 11.37
C ILE A 676 46.92 -21.30 12.36
N LYS A 677 46.02 -22.26 12.60
CA LYS A 677 46.25 -23.37 13.52
C LYS A 677 47.35 -24.32 13.01
N ILE A 678 47.36 -24.61 11.70
CA ILE A 678 48.36 -25.46 11.04
C ILE A 678 49.72 -24.75 11.03
N VAL A 679 49.73 -23.45 10.72
CA VAL A 679 50.96 -22.63 10.73
C VAL A 679 51.61 -22.64 12.12
N LYS A 680 50.81 -22.52 13.19
CA LYS A 680 51.31 -22.61 14.58
C LYS A 680 51.78 -24.01 14.95
N MET A 681 51.04 -25.06 14.58
CA MET A 681 51.40 -26.46 14.87
C MET A 681 52.70 -26.89 14.17
N LEU A 682 52.93 -26.44 12.93
CA LEU A 682 54.15 -26.73 12.18
C LEU A 682 55.33 -25.80 12.55
N GLY A 683 55.14 -24.86 13.49
CA GLY A 683 56.17 -23.89 13.87
C GLY A 683 56.54 -22.88 12.77
N LEU A 684 55.75 -22.78 11.70
CA LEU A 684 56.03 -21.96 10.50
C LEU A 684 55.69 -20.47 10.68
N THR A 685 55.38 -20.03 11.91
CA THR A 685 54.92 -18.67 12.19
C THR A 685 55.90 -17.61 11.70
N GLU A 686 57.20 -17.78 11.93
CA GLU A 686 58.22 -16.81 11.48
C GLU A 686 58.40 -16.81 9.95
N PHE A 687 58.30 -17.97 9.29
CA PHE A 687 58.36 -18.06 7.82
C PHE A 687 57.16 -17.34 7.17
N VAL A 688 55.97 -17.57 7.69
CA VAL A 688 54.73 -16.94 7.20
C VAL A 688 54.73 -15.43 7.46
N LYS A 689 55.25 -15.01 8.60
CA LYS A 689 55.46 -13.59 8.93
C LYS A 689 56.44 -12.93 7.93
N SER A 690 57.52 -13.62 7.55
CA SER A 690 58.42 -13.17 6.48
C SER A 690 57.68 -13.00 5.16
N GLN A 691 56.86 -13.97 4.75
CA GLN A 691 56.10 -13.91 3.49
C GLN A 691 55.08 -12.75 3.43
N ILE A 692 54.43 -12.46 4.56
CA ILE A 692 53.55 -11.28 4.68
C ILE A 692 54.38 -10.00 4.61
N SER A 693 55.54 -9.98 5.27
CA SER A 693 56.48 -8.86 5.22
C SER A 693 56.98 -8.61 3.80
N ASP A 694 57.35 -9.64 3.05
CA ASP A 694 57.80 -9.53 1.66
C ASP A 694 56.69 -8.97 0.77
N SER A 695 55.46 -9.46 0.95
CA SER A 695 54.30 -8.94 0.21
C SER A 695 53.99 -7.48 0.58
N ARG A 696 54.23 -7.10 1.84
CA ARG A 696 54.14 -5.71 2.29
C ARG A 696 55.26 -4.85 1.71
N HIS A 697 56.47 -5.39 1.55
CA HIS A 697 57.56 -4.69 0.87
C HIS A 697 57.23 -4.42 -0.59
N VAL A 698 56.67 -5.39 -1.32
CA VAL A 698 56.21 -5.20 -2.71
C VAL A 698 55.12 -4.13 -2.80
N GLU A 699 54.14 -4.17 -1.89
CA GLU A 699 53.10 -3.14 -1.80
C GLU A 699 53.69 -1.74 -1.54
N ILE A 700 54.64 -1.65 -0.60
CA ILE A 700 55.31 -0.39 -0.27
C ILE A 700 56.10 0.11 -1.48
N GLU A 701 56.82 -0.76 -2.19
CA GLU A 701 57.60 -0.37 -3.37
C GLU A 701 56.70 0.17 -4.49
N ALA A 702 55.60 -0.52 -4.78
CA ALA A 702 54.58 -0.04 -5.72
C ALA A 702 53.97 1.31 -5.26
N SER A 703 53.80 1.50 -3.95
CA SER A 703 53.28 2.76 -3.40
C SER A 703 54.29 3.90 -3.47
N LYS A 704 55.60 3.65 -3.37
CA LYS A 704 56.64 4.70 -3.46
C LYS A 704 56.57 5.43 -4.79
N ASP A 705 56.41 4.66 -5.86
CA ASP A 705 56.31 5.16 -7.23
C ASP A 705 55.14 6.12 -7.42
N MET A 706 53.98 5.80 -6.83
CA MET A 706 52.82 6.66 -6.80
C MET A 706 53.06 7.89 -5.90
N ARG A 707 53.62 7.69 -4.72
CA ARG A 707 53.89 8.77 -3.76
C ARG A 707 54.83 9.82 -4.32
N TRP A 708 55.86 9.43 -5.06
CA TRP A 708 56.75 10.38 -5.75
C TRP A 708 56.03 11.22 -6.80
N VAL A 709 55.08 10.62 -7.54
CA VAL A 709 54.22 11.37 -8.47
C VAL A 709 53.32 12.35 -7.71
N SER A 710 52.79 11.96 -6.54
CA SER A 710 52.02 12.86 -5.67
C SER A 710 52.88 13.99 -5.06
N VAL A 711 54.13 13.71 -4.69
CA VAL A 711 55.08 14.72 -4.21
C VAL A 711 55.40 15.72 -5.32
N LEU A 712 55.66 15.24 -6.54
CA LEU A 712 55.91 16.10 -7.70
C LEU A 712 54.70 16.99 -8.00
N ALA A 713 53.49 16.43 -7.92
CA ALA A 713 52.24 17.17 -8.07
C ALA A 713 52.11 18.28 -7.01
N ASN A 714 52.32 17.95 -5.73
CA ASN A 714 52.25 18.91 -4.63
C ASN A 714 53.33 20.00 -4.71
N ALA A 715 54.56 19.63 -5.09
CA ALA A 715 55.65 20.57 -5.28
C ALA A 715 55.34 21.56 -6.41
N SER A 716 54.82 21.07 -7.55
CA SER A 716 54.45 21.93 -8.68
C SER A 716 53.29 22.89 -8.36
N ALA A 717 52.30 22.42 -7.60
CA ALA A 717 51.16 23.21 -7.14
C ALA A 717 51.60 24.38 -6.24
N ASN A 718 52.46 24.11 -5.25
CA ASN A 718 52.93 25.13 -4.31
C ASN A 718 53.99 26.07 -4.91
N ALA A 719 54.80 25.59 -5.86
CA ALA A 719 55.81 26.40 -6.55
C ALA A 719 55.20 27.61 -7.27
N LEU A 720 53.99 27.48 -7.82
CA LEU A 720 53.32 28.57 -8.52
C LEU A 720 53.04 29.76 -7.59
N GLY A 721 52.48 29.53 -6.40
CA GLY A 721 52.17 30.60 -5.44
C GLY A 721 53.42 31.20 -4.79
N LEU A 722 54.47 30.40 -4.58
CA LEU A 722 55.68 30.83 -3.89
C LEU A 722 56.63 31.64 -4.78
N PHE A 723 56.83 31.21 -6.04
CA PHE A 723 57.85 31.79 -6.92
C PHE A 723 57.30 32.80 -7.91
N THR A 724 56.03 32.69 -8.34
CA THR A 724 55.46 33.59 -9.35
C THR A 724 55.46 35.05 -8.89
N PRO A 725 55.02 35.39 -7.66
CA PRO A 725 55.01 36.78 -7.22
C PRO A 725 56.40 37.44 -7.17
N PRO A 726 57.42 36.86 -6.50
CA PRO A 726 58.75 37.48 -6.46
C PRO A 726 59.43 37.52 -7.84
N ILE A 727 59.29 36.49 -8.68
CA ILE A 727 59.86 36.50 -10.04
C ILE A 727 59.25 37.61 -10.88
N THR A 728 57.92 37.79 -10.83
CA THR A 728 57.23 38.81 -11.61
C THR A 728 57.62 40.22 -11.17
N VAL A 729 57.70 40.47 -9.86
CA VAL A 729 58.11 41.77 -9.31
C VAL A 729 59.58 42.06 -9.59
N ILE A 730 60.48 41.08 -9.47
CA ILE A 730 61.92 41.23 -9.78
C ILE A 730 62.12 41.57 -11.26
N LEU A 731 61.43 40.85 -12.17
CA LEU A 731 61.53 41.12 -13.61
C LEU A 731 60.95 42.49 -13.99
N PHE A 732 59.85 42.89 -13.36
CA PHE A 732 59.29 44.23 -13.54
C PHE A 732 60.22 45.32 -12.99
N ALA A 733 60.85 45.11 -11.83
CA ALA A 733 61.81 46.06 -11.26
C ALA A 733 63.12 46.16 -12.06
N ALA A 734 63.58 45.05 -12.66
CA ALA A 734 64.82 45.01 -13.44
C ALA A 734 64.68 45.54 -14.87
N PHE A 735 63.53 45.33 -15.52
CA PHE A 735 63.32 45.63 -16.95
C PHE A 735 62.17 46.60 -17.23
N GLY A 736 61.40 46.99 -16.22
CA GLY A 736 60.32 47.96 -16.34
C GLY A 736 60.85 49.38 -16.59
N LYS A 737 60.20 50.11 -17.50
CA LYS A 737 60.51 51.52 -17.77
C LYS A 737 60.03 52.46 -16.66
N SER A 738 59.15 51.98 -15.77
CA SER A 738 58.53 52.72 -14.67
C SER A 738 59.27 52.42 -13.35
N ARG A 739 59.52 53.44 -12.51
CA ARG A 739 60.01 53.19 -11.14
C ARG A 739 58.92 52.48 -10.34
N LEU A 740 59.30 51.43 -9.61
CA LEU A 740 58.40 50.67 -8.74
C LEU A 740 58.01 51.54 -7.52
N ASP A 741 56.80 52.08 -7.50
CA ASP A 741 56.19 52.69 -6.31
C ASP A 741 55.69 51.58 -5.37
N ALA A 742 55.69 51.85 -4.06
CA ALA A 742 55.07 50.99 -3.05
C ALA A 742 53.61 50.67 -3.40
N GLU A 743 52.85 51.65 -3.91
CA GLU A 743 51.44 51.44 -4.29
C GLU A 743 51.31 50.40 -5.42
N THR A 744 52.09 50.55 -6.49
CA THR A 744 52.11 49.59 -7.62
C THR A 744 52.63 48.22 -7.18
N ALA A 745 53.61 48.17 -6.27
CA ALA A 745 54.16 46.91 -5.77
C ALA A 745 53.13 46.11 -4.94
N TYR A 746 52.43 46.76 -4.01
CA TYR A 746 51.42 46.09 -3.18
C TYR A 746 50.20 45.66 -4.00
N THR A 747 49.71 46.51 -4.90
CA THR A 747 48.58 46.19 -5.78
C THR A 747 48.92 45.05 -6.74
N THR A 748 50.11 45.06 -7.33
CA THR A 748 50.60 43.97 -8.21
C THR A 748 50.75 42.66 -7.43
N LEU A 749 51.28 42.70 -6.20
CA LEU A 749 51.42 41.51 -5.36
C LEU A 749 50.05 40.91 -4.99
N ALA A 750 49.07 41.74 -4.65
CA ALA A 750 47.71 41.32 -4.35
C ALA A 750 47.04 40.67 -5.58
N ILE A 751 47.14 41.30 -6.76
CA ILE A 751 46.59 40.75 -8.01
C ILE A 751 47.28 39.43 -8.39
N LEU A 752 48.60 39.32 -8.17
CA LEU A 752 49.34 38.07 -8.42
C LEU A 752 48.86 36.93 -7.53
N VAL A 753 48.56 37.18 -6.25
CA VAL A 753 47.96 36.18 -5.37
C VAL A 753 46.56 35.79 -5.85
N MET A 754 45.74 36.78 -6.25
CA MET A 754 44.40 36.54 -6.83
C MET A 754 44.42 35.76 -8.16
N VAL A 755 45.52 35.77 -8.92
CA VAL A 755 45.66 34.97 -10.15
C VAL A 755 46.26 33.59 -9.87
N THR A 756 47.27 33.51 -9.00
CA THR A 756 48.04 32.27 -8.78
C THR A 756 47.31 31.25 -7.91
N HIS A 757 46.49 31.69 -6.95
CA HIS A 757 45.71 30.78 -6.11
C HIS A 757 44.61 30.06 -6.92
N PRO A 758 43.76 30.75 -7.69
CA PRO A 758 42.82 30.11 -8.60
C PRO A 758 43.44 29.18 -9.64
N ALA A 759 44.55 29.61 -10.25
CA ALA A 759 45.26 28.78 -11.22
C ALA A 759 45.76 27.46 -10.57
N ASN A 760 46.18 27.50 -9.30
CA ASN A 760 46.56 26.30 -8.57
C ASN A 760 45.35 25.39 -8.28
N MET A 761 44.22 25.96 -7.87
CA MET A 761 42.99 25.20 -7.61
C MET A 761 42.52 24.44 -8.86
N VAL A 762 42.50 25.10 -10.03
CA VAL A 762 42.18 24.46 -11.32
C VAL A 762 43.10 23.26 -11.59
N MET A 763 44.40 23.38 -11.29
CA MET A 763 45.36 22.27 -11.48
C MET A 763 45.11 21.08 -10.55
N THR A 764 44.50 21.28 -9.38
CA THR A 764 44.18 20.20 -8.43
C THR A 764 42.82 19.54 -8.67
N ILE A 765 41.86 20.27 -9.25
CA ILE A 765 40.52 19.76 -9.58
C ILE A 765 40.57 18.76 -10.75
N VAL A 766 41.38 19.01 -11.77
CA VAL A 766 41.44 18.18 -12.99
C VAL A 766 41.82 16.71 -12.71
N PRO A 767 42.87 16.37 -11.95
CA PRO A 767 43.20 14.98 -11.63
C PRO A 767 42.09 14.26 -10.83
N ARG A 768 41.39 14.97 -9.94
CA ARG A 768 40.29 14.43 -9.14
C ARG A 768 39.07 14.11 -10.02
N ALA A 769 38.71 15.00 -10.94
CA ALA A 769 37.62 14.79 -11.89
C ALA A 769 37.87 13.58 -12.81
N ILE A 770 39.12 13.42 -13.28
CA ILE A 770 39.57 12.28 -14.10
C ILE A 770 39.49 10.95 -13.35
N ALA A 771 39.65 10.94 -12.03
CA ALA A 771 39.52 9.75 -11.19
C ALA A 771 38.05 9.36 -11.01
N SER A 772 37.17 10.33 -10.71
CA SER A 772 35.73 10.06 -10.53
C SER A 772 35.05 9.62 -11.82
N LEU A 773 35.46 10.14 -12.99
CA LEU A 773 34.94 9.67 -14.29
C LEU A 773 35.25 8.19 -14.55
N ALA A 774 36.39 7.69 -14.04
CA ALA A 774 36.74 6.28 -14.16
C ALA A 774 35.88 5.38 -13.25
N SER A 775 35.46 5.88 -12.08
CA SER A 775 34.46 5.20 -11.24
C SER A 775 33.11 5.11 -11.95
N PHE A 776 32.64 6.21 -12.53
CA PHE A 776 31.38 6.24 -13.28
C PHE A 776 31.36 5.24 -14.44
N GLN A 777 32.45 5.16 -15.22
CA GLN A 777 32.57 4.21 -16.31
C GLN A 777 32.48 2.74 -15.84
N ARG A 778 33.09 2.41 -14.69
CA ARG A 778 33.03 1.03 -14.14
C ARG A 778 31.61 0.62 -13.75
N ILE A 779 30.84 1.54 -13.16
CA ILE A 779 29.43 1.28 -12.81
C ILE A 779 28.61 1.09 -14.09
N GLN A 780 28.78 1.97 -15.08
CA GLN A 780 28.06 1.87 -16.34
C GLN A 780 28.37 0.57 -17.09
N ASP A 781 29.65 0.18 -17.15
CA ASP A 781 30.08 -1.07 -17.80
C ASP A 781 29.55 -2.31 -17.08
N PHE A 782 29.38 -2.27 -15.76
CA PHE A 782 28.79 -3.36 -14.98
C PHE A 782 27.29 -3.50 -15.23
N ILE A 783 26.53 -2.40 -15.13
CA ILE A 783 25.08 -2.40 -15.34
C ILE A 783 24.73 -2.82 -16.76
N SER A 784 25.53 -2.41 -17.74
CA SER A 784 25.30 -2.73 -19.16
C SER A 784 25.53 -4.20 -19.51
N LYS A 785 26.17 -5.00 -18.64
CA LYS A 785 26.43 -6.43 -18.85
C LYS A 785 25.32 -7.36 -18.32
N LEU A 786 24.36 -6.85 -17.54
CA LEU A 786 23.34 -7.64 -16.86
C LEU A 786 22.09 -7.87 -17.74
N HIS A 787 22.21 -8.75 -18.73
CA HIS A 787 21.04 -9.34 -19.41
C HIS A 787 21.31 -10.80 -19.77
N TYR A 788 20.94 -11.73 -18.89
CA TYR A 788 21.00 -13.17 -19.16
C TYR A 788 19.63 -13.69 -19.64
N GLN A 789 19.62 -14.42 -20.76
CA GLN A 789 18.42 -15.06 -21.32
C GLN A 789 18.70 -16.56 -21.57
N ASP A 790 17.87 -17.44 -20.97
CA ASP A 790 17.98 -18.90 -21.16
C ASP A 790 17.51 -19.31 -22.57
N SER A 791 18.48 -19.63 -23.41
CA SER A 791 18.32 -19.97 -24.83
C SER A 791 17.88 -21.41 -25.10
N ARG A 792 17.69 -22.26 -24.08
CA ARG A 792 17.28 -23.67 -24.29
C ARG A 792 15.84 -23.76 -24.78
N LEU A 793 15.60 -24.67 -25.73
CA LEU A 793 14.29 -24.99 -26.28
C LEU A 793 13.60 -26.07 -25.44
N ARG A 794 12.26 -26.07 -25.39
CA ARG A 794 11.49 -27.14 -24.74
C ARG A 794 11.09 -28.21 -25.75
N LEU A 795 11.36 -29.47 -25.45
CA LEU A 795 10.86 -30.60 -26.24
C LEU A 795 9.32 -30.66 -26.16
N ARG A 796 8.64 -30.69 -27.32
CA ARG A 796 7.16 -30.74 -27.42
C ARG A 796 6.64 -32.06 -26.83
N GLN A 797 5.85 -32.01 -25.76
CA GLN A 797 5.01 -33.14 -25.36
C GLN A 797 3.81 -33.22 -26.29
N THR A 798 3.70 -34.27 -27.08
CA THR A 798 2.48 -34.60 -27.84
C THR A 798 1.36 -34.93 -26.85
N LYS A 799 0.46 -33.97 -26.61
CA LYS A 799 -0.84 -34.25 -26.01
C LYS A 799 -1.70 -34.95 -27.06
N GLY A 800 -1.99 -36.24 -26.85
CA GLY A 800 -2.98 -37.00 -27.60
C GLY A 800 -2.38 -38.05 -28.53
N ALA A 801 -2.10 -39.23 -27.99
CA ALA A 801 -2.22 -40.48 -28.72
C ALA A 801 -2.45 -41.59 -27.68
N ILE A 802 -3.68 -42.09 -27.61
CA ILE A 802 -3.97 -43.41 -27.06
C ILE A 802 -3.29 -44.37 -28.03
N VAL A 803 -2.21 -45.03 -27.62
CA VAL A 803 -1.62 -46.13 -28.38
C VAL A 803 -1.29 -47.25 -27.41
N ASP A 804 -1.76 -48.41 -27.82
CA ASP A 804 -1.67 -49.71 -27.21
C ASP A 804 -0.28 -50.11 -26.72
N ASP A 805 -0.35 -51.05 -25.79
CA ASP A 805 0.75 -51.86 -25.28
C ASP A 805 1.65 -52.39 -26.41
N VAL A 806 2.94 -52.55 -26.11
CA VAL A 806 4.00 -53.11 -26.99
C VAL A 806 4.69 -52.13 -27.96
N SER A 807 5.40 -51.11 -27.43
CA SER A 807 6.82 -50.83 -27.78
C SER A 807 7.39 -49.73 -26.88
N ARG A 808 8.37 -50.08 -26.02
CA ARG A 808 9.14 -49.11 -25.22
C ARG A 808 10.09 -48.33 -26.13
N THR A 809 9.59 -47.33 -26.85
CA THR A 809 10.44 -46.35 -27.55
C THR A 809 10.89 -45.28 -26.55
N SER A 810 12.22 -45.08 -26.45
CA SER A 810 12.82 -44.16 -25.49
C SER A 810 12.49 -42.70 -25.82
N GLN A 811 11.87 -41.98 -24.89
CA GLN A 811 11.61 -40.54 -25.05
C GLN A 811 12.88 -39.74 -24.72
N PRO A 812 13.33 -38.81 -25.58
CA PRO A 812 14.49 -37.97 -25.31
C PRO A 812 14.18 -36.99 -24.17
N ALA A 813 15.11 -36.87 -23.22
CA ALA A 813 15.08 -35.86 -22.16
C ALA A 813 15.92 -34.63 -22.50
N ILE A 814 17.04 -34.84 -23.20
CA ILE A 814 17.98 -33.80 -23.64
C ILE A 814 18.45 -34.12 -25.05
N GLU A 815 18.48 -33.10 -25.91
CA GLU A 815 18.96 -33.19 -27.28
C GLU A 815 19.82 -31.95 -27.58
N LEU A 816 21.10 -32.20 -27.88
CA LEU A 816 22.05 -31.21 -28.37
C LEU A 816 22.20 -31.46 -29.87
N ASP A 817 21.98 -30.43 -30.67
CA ASP A 817 22.17 -30.47 -32.12
C ASP A 817 23.28 -29.51 -32.54
N ASN A 818 24.43 -30.09 -32.92
CA ASN A 818 25.62 -29.43 -33.44
C ASN A 818 26.05 -28.20 -32.62
N VAL A 819 26.20 -28.40 -31.31
CA VAL A 819 26.43 -27.31 -30.37
C VAL A 819 27.91 -26.91 -30.32
N GLU A 820 28.18 -25.62 -30.47
CA GLU A 820 29.50 -25.00 -30.29
C GLU A 820 29.50 -23.99 -29.15
N PHE A 821 30.50 -24.08 -28.26
CA PHE A 821 30.65 -23.17 -27.12
C PHE A 821 31.96 -22.38 -27.19
N LYS A 822 31.84 -21.06 -27.03
CA LYS A 822 32.95 -20.12 -27.02
C LYS A 822 32.87 -19.23 -25.78
N LEU A 823 33.95 -19.17 -24.99
CA LEU A 823 34.07 -18.23 -23.88
C LEU A 823 34.26 -16.80 -24.42
N ALA A 824 33.78 -15.81 -23.67
CA ALA A 824 33.63 -14.41 -24.11
C ALA A 824 34.91 -13.71 -24.62
N ASP A 825 36.10 -14.29 -24.44
CA ASP A 825 37.38 -13.73 -24.91
C ASP A 825 38.30 -14.78 -25.59
N ALA A 826 37.80 -16.00 -25.84
CA ALA A 826 38.61 -17.07 -26.44
C ALA A 826 38.57 -16.99 -27.97
N THR A 827 39.68 -17.24 -28.67
CA THR A 827 39.69 -17.33 -30.14
C THR A 827 39.08 -18.63 -30.65
N ASN A 828 39.28 -19.73 -29.91
CA ASN A 828 38.84 -21.08 -30.26
C ASN A 828 37.64 -21.50 -29.40
N ALA A 829 36.78 -22.37 -29.94
CA ALA A 829 35.69 -22.94 -29.18
C ALA A 829 36.21 -24.00 -28.19
N VAL A 830 35.59 -24.07 -27.02
CA VAL A 830 35.92 -25.05 -25.97
C VAL A 830 35.25 -26.39 -26.23
N LEU A 831 34.08 -26.37 -26.86
CA LEU A 831 33.35 -27.54 -27.33
C LEU A 831 32.91 -27.26 -28.77
N GLU A 832 33.21 -28.18 -29.68
CA GLU A 832 32.92 -28.07 -31.10
C GLU A 832 32.08 -29.27 -31.54
N HIS A 833 31.04 -29.01 -32.35
CA HIS A 833 30.22 -30.03 -33.00
C HIS A 833 29.63 -31.10 -32.07
N ILE A 834 29.15 -30.71 -30.89
CA ILE A 834 28.55 -31.66 -29.95
C ILE A 834 27.09 -31.94 -30.33
N SER A 835 26.84 -33.15 -30.81
CA SER A 835 25.49 -33.70 -30.98
C SER A 835 25.29 -34.88 -30.03
N LEU A 836 24.33 -34.76 -29.11
CA LEU A 836 24.12 -35.72 -28.03
C LEU A 836 22.63 -35.85 -27.72
N ARG A 837 22.14 -37.08 -27.62
CA ARG A 837 20.78 -37.38 -27.17
C ARG A 837 20.84 -38.21 -25.88
N ILE A 838 20.17 -37.73 -24.84
CA ILE A 838 20.03 -38.44 -23.56
C ILE A 838 18.55 -38.74 -23.35
N ASP A 839 18.22 -40.03 -23.24
CA ASP A 839 16.85 -40.48 -23.05
C ASP A 839 16.43 -40.49 -21.57
N ARG A 840 15.13 -40.36 -21.32
CA ARG A 840 14.56 -40.35 -19.96
C ARG A 840 14.80 -41.68 -19.25
N GLY A 841 15.24 -41.63 -18.00
CA GLY A 841 15.47 -42.81 -17.17
C GLY A 841 16.85 -43.45 -17.36
N SER A 842 17.73 -42.84 -18.15
CA SER A 842 19.12 -43.26 -18.30
C SER A 842 20.03 -42.67 -17.22
N ILE A 843 21.12 -43.38 -16.91
CA ILE A 843 22.25 -42.87 -16.14
C ILE A 843 23.42 -42.75 -17.12
N VAL A 844 23.89 -41.51 -17.34
CA VAL A 844 24.96 -41.22 -18.30
C VAL A 844 26.20 -40.80 -17.54
N ILE A 845 27.30 -41.51 -17.76
CA ILE A 845 28.61 -41.19 -17.17
C ILE A 845 29.47 -40.54 -18.25
N CYS A 846 29.88 -39.28 -18.02
CA CYS A 846 30.78 -38.56 -18.93
C CYS A 846 32.24 -38.76 -18.49
N THR A 847 33.04 -39.42 -19.33
CA THR A 847 34.47 -39.67 -19.07
C THR A 847 35.34 -38.89 -20.06
N GLY A 848 36.55 -38.51 -19.64
CA GLY A 848 37.52 -37.85 -20.51
C GLY A 848 38.64 -37.15 -19.74
N PRO A 849 39.71 -36.72 -20.43
CA PRO A 849 40.86 -36.05 -19.82
C PRO A 849 40.48 -34.78 -19.04
N THR A 850 41.29 -34.40 -18.05
CA THR A 850 41.12 -33.14 -17.30
C THR A 850 41.25 -31.95 -18.25
N GLY A 851 40.33 -30.98 -18.17
CA GLY A 851 40.37 -29.78 -19.01
C GLY A 851 39.66 -29.87 -20.37
N VAL A 852 39.10 -31.02 -20.74
CA VAL A 852 38.42 -31.22 -22.05
C VAL A 852 37.01 -30.58 -22.18
N GLY A 853 36.60 -29.74 -21.22
CA GLY A 853 35.31 -29.04 -21.28
C GLY A 853 34.09 -29.77 -20.70
N LYS A 854 34.27 -30.87 -19.94
CA LYS A 854 33.17 -31.62 -19.29
C LYS A 854 32.26 -30.73 -18.43
N SER A 855 32.83 -29.86 -17.60
CA SER A 855 32.05 -28.94 -16.75
C SER A 855 31.29 -27.89 -17.57
N VAL A 856 31.86 -27.47 -18.71
CA VAL A 856 31.21 -26.55 -19.64
C VAL A 856 30.01 -27.21 -20.31
N LEU A 857 30.13 -28.49 -20.68
CA LEU A 857 29.01 -29.29 -21.21
C LEU A 857 27.87 -29.43 -20.18
N ALA A 858 28.20 -29.59 -18.89
CA ALA A 858 27.20 -29.65 -17.82
C ALA A 858 26.46 -28.32 -17.63
N LEU A 859 27.21 -27.21 -17.60
CA LEU A 859 26.65 -25.87 -17.46
C LEU A 859 25.80 -25.47 -18.68
N ALA A 860 26.21 -25.89 -19.87
CA ALA A 860 25.45 -25.75 -21.11
C ALA A 860 24.08 -26.45 -21.04
N ILE A 861 24.04 -27.70 -20.58
CA ILE A 861 22.79 -28.45 -20.42
C ILE A 861 21.91 -27.83 -19.33
N ALA A 862 22.51 -27.31 -18.26
CA ALA A 862 21.83 -26.58 -17.19
C ALA A 862 21.30 -25.20 -17.62
N GLY A 863 21.77 -24.67 -18.77
CA GLY A 863 21.35 -23.40 -19.35
C GLY A 863 22.26 -22.22 -18.98
N GLU A 864 23.16 -22.37 -18.01
CA GLU A 864 24.05 -21.31 -17.50
C GLU A 864 24.99 -20.74 -18.57
N VAL A 865 25.24 -21.48 -19.65
CA VAL A 865 26.04 -21.03 -20.79
C VAL A 865 25.21 -21.11 -22.07
N THR A 866 25.15 -19.99 -22.80
CA THR A 866 24.48 -19.89 -24.09
C THR A 866 25.38 -20.45 -25.20
N PRO A 867 24.87 -21.35 -26.07
CA PRO A 867 25.64 -21.85 -27.19
C PRO A 867 25.86 -20.76 -28.24
N SER A 868 27.06 -20.75 -28.84
CA SER A 868 27.40 -19.82 -29.93
C SER A 868 26.84 -20.29 -31.28
N LYS A 869 26.70 -21.60 -31.48
CA LYS A 869 25.98 -22.25 -32.57
C LYS A 869 25.29 -23.52 -32.09
N GLY A 870 24.28 -23.98 -32.84
CA GLY A 870 23.49 -25.16 -32.51
C GLY A 870 22.36 -24.87 -31.54
N SER A 871 21.63 -25.90 -31.13
CA SER A 871 20.50 -25.77 -30.21
C SER A 871 20.52 -26.83 -29.12
N ILE A 872 20.02 -26.47 -27.93
CA ILE A 872 19.86 -27.37 -26.80
C ILE A 872 18.37 -27.45 -26.50
N SER A 873 17.80 -28.64 -26.63
CA SER A 873 16.41 -28.94 -26.33
C SER A 873 16.32 -29.80 -25.09
N VAL A 874 15.52 -29.38 -24.12
CA VAL A 874 15.32 -30.09 -22.84
C VAL A 874 13.85 -30.30 -22.57
N ILE A 875 13.50 -31.40 -21.90
CA ILE A 875 12.12 -31.66 -21.48
C ILE A 875 11.68 -30.71 -20.35
N SER A 876 12.62 -30.29 -19.49
CA SER A 876 12.40 -29.33 -18.41
C SER A 876 13.58 -28.36 -18.31
N LYS A 877 13.28 -27.07 -18.11
CA LYS A 877 14.29 -26.04 -17.85
C LYS A 877 14.82 -26.10 -16.41
N SER A 878 14.15 -26.83 -15.51
CA SER A 878 14.60 -27.03 -14.14
C SER A 878 15.57 -28.20 -14.08
N THR A 879 16.82 -27.93 -13.72
CA THR A 879 17.91 -28.91 -13.72
C THR A 879 18.64 -28.84 -12.37
N ALA A 880 18.87 -29.99 -11.72
CA ALA A 880 19.68 -30.05 -10.51
C ALA A 880 21.15 -30.20 -10.92
N LEU A 881 22.01 -29.27 -10.49
CA LEU A 881 23.41 -29.23 -10.88
C LEU A 881 24.29 -29.18 -9.63
N CYS A 882 25.17 -30.18 -9.49
CA CYS A 882 26.23 -30.18 -8.49
C CYS A 882 27.51 -29.69 -9.16
N VAL A 883 27.80 -28.39 -9.05
CA VAL A 883 29.05 -27.81 -9.57
C VAL A 883 30.27 -28.24 -8.74
N GLN A 884 31.44 -28.32 -9.38
CA GLN A 884 32.71 -28.75 -8.79
C GLN A 884 33.10 -27.97 -7.51
N SER A 885 32.76 -26.67 -7.47
CA SER A 885 32.94 -25.81 -6.31
C SER A 885 31.67 -25.77 -5.47
N ALA A 886 31.70 -26.43 -4.30
CA ALA A 886 30.56 -26.47 -3.39
C ALA A 886 30.13 -25.06 -2.96
N TRP A 887 28.85 -24.72 -3.20
CA TRP A 887 28.24 -23.48 -2.75
C TRP A 887 27.31 -23.77 -1.57
N LEU A 888 27.62 -23.21 -0.39
CA LEU A 888 26.84 -23.42 0.82
C LEU A 888 26.24 -22.07 1.24
N SER A 889 24.91 -21.96 1.31
CA SER A 889 24.24 -20.77 1.84
C SER A 889 24.52 -20.63 3.35
N GLY A 890 24.41 -19.42 3.91
CA GLY A 890 24.63 -19.13 5.34
C GLY A 890 23.63 -19.79 6.31
N GLN A 891 22.86 -20.78 5.86
CA GLN A 891 21.79 -21.48 6.58
C GLN A 891 22.28 -22.80 7.20
N SER A 892 21.41 -23.47 7.97
CA SER A 892 21.74 -24.77 8.58
C SER A 892 21.87 -25.89 7.53
N VAL A 893 22.69 -26.91 7.82
CA VAL A 893 22.90 -28.06 6.91
C VAL A 893 21.59 -28.82 6.63
N SER A 894 20.71 -28.90 7.63
CA SER A 894 19.39 -29.53 7.50
C SER A 894 18.49 -28.79 6.50
N GLU A 895 18.43 -27.46 6.59
CA GLU A 895 17.64 -26.62 5.66
C GLU A 895 18.20 -26.68 4.23
N MET A 896 19.52 -26.72 4.11
CA MET A 896 20.22 -26.80 2.83
C MET A 896 19.92 -28.11 2.09
N ILE A 897 19.93 -29.26 2.79
CA ILE A 897 19.63 -30.57 2.20
C ILE A 897 18.15 -30.69 1.82
N ARG A 898 17.25 -30.09 2.61
CA ARG A 898 15.80 -30.09 2.35
C ARG A 898 15.42 -29.19 1.17
N GLY A 899 16.30 -28.27 0.79
CA GLY A 899 16.15 -27.40 -0.37
C GLY A 899 15.19 -26.23 -0.13
N PHE A 900 15.29 -25.19 -0.96
CA PHE A 900 14.38 -24.03 -0.95
C PHE A 900 12.99 -24.43 -1.50
N SER A 901 12.20 -25.18 -0.73
CA SER A 901 10.79 -25.41 -1.03
C SER A 901 9.92 -24.44 -0.26
N SER A 902 9.32 -23.49 -0.96
CA SER A 902 8.44 -22.45 -0.41
C SER A 902 6.99 -22.91 -0.19
N SER A 903 6.70 -24.21 -0.08
CA SER A 903 5.33 -24.69 0.15
C SER A 903 5.28 -26.15 0.58
N SER A 904 4.73 -26.40 1.78
CA SER A 904 3.82 -27.51 2.15
C SER A 904 3.94 -28.89 1.49
N VAL A 905 5.14 -29.37 1.16
CA VAL A 905 5.38 -30.80 0.98
C VAL A 905 5.81 -31.30 2.35
N SER A 906 5.08 -32.29 2.87
CA SER A 906 5.41 -32.96 4.13
C SER A 906 6.92 -33.17 4.22
N HIS A 907 7.51 -32.79 5.35
CA HIS A 907 8.89 -33.13 5.67
C HIS A 907 8.98 -34.66 5.63
N ASP A 908 9.34 -35.20 4.47
CA ASP A 908 9.54 -36.63 4.30
C ASP A 908 10.87 -36.97 4.97
N GLU A 909 10.78 -37.14 6.29
CA GLU A 909 11.87 -37.60 7.14
C GLU A 909 12.42 -38.94 6.64
N GLY A 910 11.63 -39.75 5.93
CA GLY A 910 12.08 -40.96 5.25
C GLY A 910 13.07 -40.65 4.13
N TRP A 911 12.74 -39.72 3.24
CA TRP A 911 13.65 -39.29 2.16
C TRP A 911 14.87 -38.54 2.69
N TYR A 912 14.70 -37.65 3.66
CA TYR A 912 15.82 -36.96 4.31
C TYR A 912 16.81 -37.96 4.93
N ARG A 913 16.30 -38.98 5.64
CA ARG A 913 17.14 -40.08 6.17
C ARG A 913 17.79 -40.91 5.07
N GLN A 914 17.08 -41.24 3.99
CA GLN A 914 17.65 -41.97 2.85
C GLN A 914 18.77 -41.17 2.17
N VAL A 915 18.64 -39.86 2.01
CA VAL A 915 19.68 -38.99 1.44
C VAL A 915 20.89 -38.90 2.37
N LEU A 916 20.67 -38.78 3.69
CA LEU A 916 21.74 -38.79 4.68
C LEU A 916 22.50 -40.12 4.72
N GLU A 917 21.79 -41.25 4.64
CA GLU A 917 22.36 -42.60 4.63
C GLU A 917 23.13 -42.89 3.34
N ALA A 918 22.52 -42.61 2.18
CA ALA A 918 23.14 -42.82 0.87
C ALA A 918 24.40 -41.98 0.64
N CYS A 919 24.52 -40.82 1.31
CA CYS A 919 25.65 -39.92 1.19
C CYS A 919 26.58 -39.92 2.43
N CYS A 920 26.36 -40.85 3.36
CA CYS A 920 27.23 -41.16 4.51
C CYS A 920 27.70 -39.94 5.33
N ILE A 921 26.77 -39.17 5.94
CA ILE A 921 27.13 -38.13 6.94
C ILE A 921 27.04 -38.68 8.37
N ASP A 922 28.09 -38.44 9.15
CA ASP A 922 28.14 -38.75 10.59
C ASP A 922 27.30 -37.75 11.40
N ARG A 923 26.61 -38.24 12.45
CA ARG A 923 25.76 -37.42 13.35
C ARG A 923 26.48 -36.23 13.99
N GLU A 924 27.80 -36.27 14.12
CA GLU A 924 28.61 -35.18 14.71
C GLU A 924 28.61 -33.90 13.84
N ILE A 925 28.49 -34.02 12.52
CA ILE A 925 28.46 -32.87 11.58
C ILE A 925 27.13 -32.09 11.70
N LEU A 926 26.05 -32.80 12.05
CA LEU A 926 24.71 -32.23 12.25
C LEU A 926 24.58 -31.49 13.58
N LEU A 927 25.35 -31.87 14.61
CA LEU A 927 25.36 -31.21 15.92
C LEU A 927 26.11 -29.87 15.90
N ASP A 928 27.26 -29.80 15.23
CA ASP A 928 28.10 -28.59 15.17
C ASP A 928 27.48 -27.46 14.32
N SER A 929 26.53 -27.79 13.43
CA SER A 929 25.83 -26.85 12.52
C SER A 929 24.49 -26.31 13.04
N SER A 930 24.11 -26.64 14.27
CA SER A 930 22.87 -26.18 14.94
C SER A 930 23.03 -24.83 15.68
N THR A 931 24.24 -24.28 15.75
CA THR A 931 24.49 -22.96 16.37
C THR A 931 24.36 -21.84 15.34
N SER A 932 23.33 -21.01 15.51
CA SER A 932 22.91 -19.88 14.67
C SER A 932 23.86 -18.68 14.73
N SER A 933 25.13 -18.87 14.41
CA SER A 933 26.04 -17.75 14.08
C SER A 933 26.57 -17.97 12.67
N GLY A 934 26.46 -16.95 11.81
CA GLY A 934 26.74 -16.99 10.36
C GLY A 934 28.19 -17.26 9.96
N SER A 935 28.93 -18.10 10.70
CA SER A 935 30.31 -18.52 10.43
C SER A 935 30.53 -20.04 10.53
N GLY A 936 29.47 -20.84 10.72
CA GLY A 936 29.57 -22.31 10.87
C GLY A 936 30.19 -23.05 9.67
N HIS A 937 30.10 -22.51 8.45
CA HIS A 937 30.64 -23.15 7.23
C HIS A 937 32.16 -23.07 7.10
N ALA A 938 32.84 -22.24 7.91
CA ALA A 938 34.28 -22.05 7.87
C ALA A 938 35.08 -23.27 8.40
N ARG A 939 34.44 -24.15 9.19
CA ARG A 939 35.10 -25.31 9.83
C ARG A 939 34.96 -26.63 9.07
N LEU A 940 34.17 -26.67 7.99
CA LEU A 940 33.96 -27.88 7.19
C LEU A 940 35.15 -28.14 6.24
N SER A 941 35.63 -29.38 6.18
CA SER A 941 36.65 -29.82 5.22
C SER A 941 36.12 -29.81 3.78
N GLY A 942 37.01 -29.74 2.79
CA GLY A 942 36.61 -29.74 1.37
C GLY A 942 35.75 -30.95 0.98
N GLY A 943 36.09 -32.15 1.48
CA GLY A 943 35.30 -33.36 1.28
C GLY A 943 33.93 -33.31 1.97
N GLN A 944 33.82 -32.68 3.15
CA GLN A 944 32.53 -32.47 3.81
C GLN A 944 31.66 -31.48 3.03
N LYS A 945 32.24 -30.36 2.56
CA LYS A 945 31.52 -29.37 1.74
C LYS A 945 30.99 -29.98 0.45
N GLN A 946 31.79 -30.81 -0.23
CA GLN A 946 31.34 -31.52 -1.44
C GLN A 946 30.26 -32.55 -1.16
N ARG A 947 30.35 -33.32 -0.06
CA ARG A 947 29.29 -34.28 0.32
C ARG A 947 27.97 -33.58 0.65
N ILE A 948 28.01 -32.48 1.40
CA ILE A 948 26.82 -31.68 1.72
C ILE A 948 26.20 -31.07 0.44
N TRP A 949 27.03 -30.56 -0.47
CA TRP A 949 26.57 -30.00 -1.75
C TRP A 949 25.94 -31.06 -2.67
N ALA A 950 26.54 -32.26 -2.75
CA ALA A 950 25.96 -33.39 -3.46
C ALA A 950 24.61 -33.80 -2.85
N GLN A 951 24.50 -33.82 -1.52
CA GLN A 951 23.26 -34.10 -0.81
C GLN A 951 22.19 -33.05 -1.04
N GLN A 952 22.52 -31.75 -1.03
CA GLN A 952 21.59 -30.69 -1.40
C GLN A 952 21.06 -30.90 -2.82
N THR A 953 21.95 -31.23 -3.77
CA THR A 953 21.56 -31.52 -5.15
C THR A 953 20.62 -32.73 -5.22
N LEU A 954 20.92 -33.82 -4.51
CA LEU A 954 20.09 -35.03 -4.41
C LEU A 954 18.76 -34.79 -3.67
N GLY A 955 18.75 -33.98 -2.62
CA GLY A 955 17.56 -33.58 -1.87
C GLY A 955 16.59 -32.81 -2.74
N LEU A 956 17.10 -31.84 -3.52
CA LEU A 956 16.35 -31.05 -4.50
C LEU A 956 15.78 -31.90 -5.66
N CYS A 957 16.37 -33.07 -5.94
CA CYS A 957 15.87 -33.94 -7.02
C CYS A 957 14.50 -34.54 -6.74
N LYS A 958 14.08 -34.68 -5.46
CA LYS A 958 12.71 -35.12 -5.14
C LYS A 958 11.70 -34.00 -5.36
N THR A 959 12.06 -32.76 -5.08
CA THR A 959 11.22 -31.57 -5.35
C THR A 959 11.03 -31.33 -6.85
N VAL A 960 12.02 -31.71 -7.67
CA VAL A 960 11.97 -31.65 -9.15
C VAL A 960 11.27 -32.89 -9.76
N SER A 961 11.22 -34.02 -9.03
CA SER A 961 10.66 -35.32 -9.46
C SER A 961 9.17 -35.28 -9.83
N ASP A 962 8.36 -34.46 -9.14
CA ASP A 962 6.92 -34.37 -9.41
C ASP A 962 6.58 -33.71 -10.76
N LYS A 963 7.59 -33.17 -11.48
CA LYS A 963 7.41 -32.48 -12.78
C LYS A 963 8.15 -33.10 -13.97
N GLY A 964 8.76 -34.27 -13.79
CA GLY A 964 9.30 -35.07 -14.89
C GLY A 964 10.77 -34.82 -15.24
N ALA A 965 11.47 -35.95 -15.45
CA ALA A 965 12.88 -36.18 -15.79
C ALA A 965 13.93 -35.72 -14.75
N LYS A 966 14.71 -36.71 -14.28
CA LYS A 966 15.87 -36.53 -13.40
C LYS A 966 17.11 -36.23 -14.25
N MET A 967 17.89 -35.22 -13.88
CA MET A 967 19.30 -35.19 -14.22
C MET A 967 20.08 -34.72 -13.00
N VAL A 968 21.04 -35.53 -12.57
CA VAL A 968 22.03 -35.20 -11.55
C VAL A 968 23.37 -35.29 -12.25
N TRP A 969 24.01 -34.15 -12.46
CA TRP A 969 25.39 -34.12 -12.92
C TRP A 969 26.29 -33.94 -11.70
N LEU A 970 27.09 -34.97 -11.41
CA LEU A 970 28.18 -34.94 -10.44
C LEU A 970 29.47 -34.80 -11.26
N SER A 971 30.14 -33.65 -11.20
CA SER A 971 31.41 -33.42 -11.91
C SER A 971 32.60 -34.00 -11.17
#